data_AF-Q6NG78-F1
#
_entry.id   AF-Q6NG78-F1
#
_cell.length_a   1.000
_cell.length_b   1.000
_cell.length_c   1.000
_cell.angle_alpha   90.00
_cell.angle_beta   90.00
_cell.angle_gamma   90.00
#
_symmetry.space_group_name_H-M   'P 1'
#
loop_
_entity.id
_entity.type
_entity.pdbx_description
1 polymer ?
#
loop_
_entity_poly.entity_id
_entity_poly.type
_entity_poly.pdbx_seq_one_letter_code
_entity_poly.pdbx_strand_id
1 'polypeptide(L)'
;MFCERREPKRLIAGFISILLTAVLGISLTSADAVAQADEINLAQKAVQEQDAREFATSMLDTSFEASRQAAVIALSGSDQDWNAYFNGGREEAQLQDLRQILTTLATVGGENVQTEANRLLQSGSVEEISSFIDIGWQDAQLKDDRAQAWQAAQAEEGTSLKTAADKALRVDTAEALSDFVAGGEDEARANDKRREVYALSDSELPTVSANAAEALRIGTDTAIDEFLRYGQYVAADQDAEHMTVSQLVDLTIQESKTATDENNKAWMQADRAARAAEAARIATEKSRDEALAADSAQQRAGNAAAAAGRLASQSANMADQAVAASHEARAALRETAAALARAAAASARAQSAAAHAASAANAAAYDANAAHGARIAAEQARNAAQAAEQSQQAFRYAEEAAGFAQSAGQAAGSAARNADAAAAAATEAANAAGESQGAADEARAGAARARAAAGRARAAASEVDRLVANIRSLVEQTRQAAKEAAEHANNSAQSADDAAREAGNAHYAAQVAGRHAQFSSQSAERARNNIQLAKDIHEQATNSAQERLQAERAFLKEQARLAREIQDVADSKKAQEKQRKDDLTTQMNELRSSLPANEGEFDPTDEALSNLRQLALNAAQVGSPSVAGAAKVALTGNTDADLIEFAFNAYPDALFEDNLNLVNHWALFDPNEDLRNAADEAGYEDDITLDEFVNITAPQMRLPGLVKKAWELRDGAGPQVQAAADSALKEGTPDALDEFVNGDGYEKARYLDQVQQAYELTDTGGPEVQIAAEAAVTGDRQQLDEFVSIGQYRRAILDSQRDAHNAEINALLSAGQNAAELASQEAANAQEAYTRATGDAQRAIQYASEAQKWAGSAQQSAQLAQGHLASAQKSLSFALEQQQRAHQAANAAAADAAQATNNADQAASYAATAQVAAQSAAQSATDARQSANAAGNDAHLASQAANDAYFAAWEKEMAELEQARSVQAEGLANVESTSILQKIKDIIGKESLDLILDLIGVTDVLKCFHGEISGCLWTAVGLLPIGKAGKLIKALPAVRKLIGRAKDIKRAIEYSPIKAALDDALIPAACATLRLSNVRFRNTAAHLGTYRTPAPGQHSYAIVASKCKYPPTVKAINGRFPINGQYAGGKWRNGDPDLMPKDWSYGDIYFTDEGFPIFDRFVAQFDANAMTFNPEAMPHGKVPDVTITPTGRSYKDIRAADAVLGIDRRYRKEHGLVWHHHQDTGRMQLINKDVHDAVKHTGGYAIWSKPLNV
;
A
#
# COMPACT_ATOMS: atom_id res chain seq x y z
N MET A 1 -42.46 -71.81 -11.91
CA MET A 1 -43.12 -73.11 -11.67
C MET A 1 -44.39 -73.10 -12.51
N PHE A 2 -44.43 -73.86 -13.61
CA PHE A 2 -45.51 -73.82 -14.59
C PHE A 2 -46.02 -75.23 -14.87
N CYS A 3 -47.29 -75.35 -15.24
CA CYS A 3 -47.95 -76.62 -15.60
C CYS A 3 -48.60 -76.46 -16.99
N GLU A 4 -48.60 -77.52 -17.80
CA GLU A 4 -49.12 -77.49 -19.17
C GLU A 4 -50.64 -77.27 -19.24
N ARG A 5 -51.08 -76.57 -20.30
CA ARG A 5 -52.23 -77.04 -21.09
C ARG A 5 -51.93 -76.97 -22.59
N ARG A 6 -52.18 -78.08 -23.28
CA ARG A 6 -52.32 -78.19 -24.74
C ARG A 6 -53.81 -78.05 -25.08
N GLU A 7 -54.24 -77.63 -26.27
CA GLU A 7 -54.42 -78.41 -27.51
C GLU A 7 -55.30 -77.55 -28.46
N PRO A 8 -55.62 -77.94 -29.73
CA PRO A 8 -54.84 -78.65 -30.75
C PRO A 8 -54.93 -77.98 -32.16
N LYS A 9 -54.22 -78.52 -33.16
CA LYS A 9 -54.39 -78.14 -34.59
C LYS A 9 -55.44 -79.01 -35.31
N ARG A 10 -56.27 -78.41 -36.17
CA ARG A 10 -56.86 -79.00 -37.41
C ARG A 10 -56.97 -77.87 -38.46
N LEU A 11 -56.51 -77.96 -39.71
CA LEU A 11 -56.70 -78.94 -40.80
C LEU A 11 -58.10 -78.92 -41.43
N ILE A 12 -58.17 -78.34 -42.64
CA ILE A 12 -59.27 -78.47 -43.62
C ILE A 12 -58.70 -79.21 -44.85
N ALA A 13 -59.38 -80.25 -45.34
CA ALA A 13 -59.03 -80.97 -46.57
C ALA A 13 -60.19 -81.83 -47.11
N GLY A 14 -60.39 -81.84 -48.43
CA GLY A 14 -61.46 -82.58 -49.14
C GLY A 14 -62.81 -81.81 -49.17
N PHE A 15 -63.66 -81.93 -50.18
CA PHE A 15 -63.73 -82.82 -51.37
C PHE A 15 -63.85 -81.94 -52.65
N ILE A 16 -63.33 -82.28 -53.84
CA ILE A 16 -63.45 -83.48 -54.70
C ILE A 16 -64.83 -83.66 -55.35
N SER A 17 -64.89 -83.45 -56.66
CA SER A 17 -66.04 -83.74 -57.55
C SER A 17 -65.91 -85.10 -58.24
N ILE A 18 -67.03 -85.83 -58.42
CA ILE A 18 -67.27 -86.94 -59.37
C ILE A 18 -68.77 -87.31 -59.29
N LEU A 19 -69.45 -87.93 -60.25
CA LEU A 19 -69.58 -87.82 -61.71
C LEU A 19 -70.65 -88.86 -62.12
N LEU A 20 -71.68 -88.44 -62.88
CA LEU A 20 -72.45 -89.21 -63.88
C LEU A 20 -73.36 -90.45 -63.54
N THR A 21 -74.66 -90.24 -63.74
CA THR A 21 -75.64 -91.01 -64.58
C THR A 21 -76.05 -92.48 -64.32
N ALA A 22 -77.38 -92.66 -64.28
CA ALA A 22 -78.13 -93.66 -65.08
C ALA A 22 -79.52 -93.07 -65.49
N VAL A 23 -80.21 -93.64 -66.48
CA VAL A 23 -81.33 -92.99 -67.21
C VAL A 23 -82.62 -93.81 -67.21
N LEU A 24 -83.79 -93.15 -67.11
CA LEU A 24 -85.09 -93.41 -67.78
C LEU A 24 -86.19 -92.50 -67.13
N GLY A 25 -87.07 -91.77 -67.84
CA GLY A 25 -87.15 -91.51 -69.28
C GLY A 25 -88.57 -91.13 -69.76
N ILE A 26 -88.97 -89.86 -69.67
CA ILE A 26 -90.19 -89.28 -70.29
C ILE A 26 -89.83 -87.92 -70.93
N SER A 27 -90.43 -87.60 -72.08
CA SER A 27 -90.09 -86.44 -72.91
C SER A 27 -91.01 -85.23 -72.67
N LEU A 28 -90.42 -84.07 -72.33
CA LEU A 28 -91.04 -82.74 -72.41
C LEU A 28 -90.07 -81.72 -73.05
N THR A 29 -90.50 -80.46 -73.17
CA THR A 29 -90.05 -79.51 -74.21
C THR A 29 -88.86 -78.62 -73.85
N SER A 30 -88.20 -78.08 -74.88
CA SER A 30 -87.02 -77.20 -74.78
C SER A 30 -87.32 -75.76 -74.32
N ALA A 31 -88.34 -75.57 -73.48
CA ALA A 31 -88.68 -74.29 -72.87
C ALA A 31 -88.38 -74.33 -71.36
N ASP A 32 -88.81 -75.41 -70.69
CA ASP A 32 -88.62 -75.61 -69.25
C ASP A 32 -87.13 -75.69 -68.87
N ALA A 33 -86.31 -76.30 -69.74
CA ALA A 33 -84.85 -76.38 -69.57
C ALA A 33 -84.11 -75.05 -69.79
N VAL A 34 -84.76 -74.03 -70.38
CA VAL A 34 -84.22 -72.67 -70.48
C VAL A 34 -84.68 -71.86 -69.27
N ALA A 35 -85.98 -71.88 -68.94
CA ALA A 35 -86.51 -71.22 -67.75
C ALA A 35 -85.81 -71.68 -66.46
N GLN A 36 -85.55 -72.98 -66.29
CA GLN A 36 -84.84 -73.51 -65.14
C GLN A 36 -83.33 -73.18 -65.14
N ALA A 37 -82.73 -72.91 -66.30
CA ALA A 37 -81.36 -72.40 -66.37
C ALA A 37 -81.32 -70.90 -66.03
N ASP A 38 -82.30 -70.12 -66.49
CA ASP A 38 -82.45 -68.71 -66.17
C ASP A 38 -82.79 -68.49 -64.68
N GLU A 39 -83.63 -69.33 -64.07
CA GLU A 39 -83.85 -69.34 -62.60
C GLU A 39 -82.56 -69.62 -61.83
N ILE A 40 -81.74 -70.59 -62.27
CA ILE A 40 -80.45 -70.89 -61.64
C ILE A 40 -79.47 -69.72 -61.81
N ASN A 41 -79.41 -69.10 -63.00
CA ASN A 41 -78.56 -67.93 -63.27
C ASN A 41 -79.02 -66.70 -62.45
N LEU A 42 -80.33 -66.49 -62.31
CA LEU A 42 -80.91 -65.42 -61.49
C LEU A 42 -80.63 -65.64 -60.01
N ALA A 43 -80.78 -66.88 -59.51
CA ALA A 43 -80.44 -67.22 -58.13
C ALA A 43 -78.93 -67.07 -57.85
N GLN A 44 -78.06 -67.48 -58.79
CA GLN A 44 -76.61 -67.28 -58.68
C GLN A 44 -76.23 -65.81 -58.71
N LYS A 45 -76.85 -65.01 -59.58
CA LYS A 45 -76.64 -63.55 -59.62
C LYS A 45 -77.13 -62.88 -58.33
N ALA A 46 -78.30 -63.26 -57.80
CA ALA A 46 -78.82 -62.72 -56.55
C ALA A 46 -77.90 -63.03 -55.36
N VAL A 47 -77.36 -64.25 -55.27
CA VAL A 47 -76.37 -64.62 -54.24
C VAL A 47 -75.08 -63.78 -54.41
N GLN A 48 -74.57 -63.61 -55.63
CA GLN A 48 -73.38 -62.79 -55.87
C GLN A 48 -73.61 -61.30 -55.55
N GLU A 49 -74.79 -60.76 -55.85
CA GLU A 49 -75.16 -59.39 -55.48
C GLU A 49 -75.32 -59.23 -53.96
N GLN A 50 -75.77 -60.27 -53.26
CA GLN A 50 -75.75 -60.30 -51.79
C GLN A 50 -74.32 -60.40 -51.23
N ASP A 51 -73.47 -61.29 -51.74
CA ASP A 51 -72.05 -61.42 -51.36
C ASP A 51 -71.29 -60.09 -51.54
N ALA A 52 -71.59 -59.37 -52.62
CA ALA A 52 -71.03 -58.04 -52.90
C ALA A 52 -71.56 -56.96 -51.95
N ARG A 53 -72.79 -57.11 -51.45
CA ARG A 53 -73.44 -56.17 -50.52
C ARG A 53 -72.98 -56.40 -49.08
N GLU A 54 -72.85 -57.65 -48.65
CA GLU A 54 -72.18 -58.04 -47.40
C GLU A 54 -70.72 -57.55 -47.39
N PHE A 55 -70.02 -57.64 -48.53
CA PHE A 55 -68.68 -57.05 -48.63
C PHE A 55 -68.71 -55.52 -48.55
N ALA A 56 -69.62 -54.85 -49.28
CA ALA A 56 -69.73 -53.39 -49.22
C ALA A 56 -70.01 -52.88 -47.80
N THR A 57 -70.96 -53.49 -47.07
CA THR A 57 -71.26 -53.10 -45.69
C THR A 57 -70.11 -53.40 -44.74
N SER A 58 -69.33 -54.47 -44.98
CA SER A 58 -68.12 -54.76 -44.22
C SER A 58 -66.98 -53.74 -44.41
N MET A 59 -66.98 -52.94 -45.48
CA MET A 59 -65.94 -51.93 -45.73
C MET A 59 -66.22 -50.58 -45.05
N LEU A 60 -67.44 -50.34 -44.53
CA LEU A 60 -67.90 -49.02 -44.10
C LEU A 60 -67.09 -48.42 -42.92
N ASP A 61 -66.71 -49.23 -41.93
CA ASP A 61 -65.89 -48.82 -40.78
C ASP A 61 -64.38 -49.04 -40.99
N THR A 62 -63.96 -49.49 -42.18
CA THR A 62 -62.55 -49.79 -42.45
C THR A 62 -61.72 -48.55 -42.79
N SER A 63 -60.40 -48.65 -42.64
CA SER A 63 -59.43 -47.65 -43.10
C SER A 63 -59.08 -47.75 -44.59
N PHE A 64 -59.68 -48.69 -45.33
CA PHE A 64 -59.49 -48.87 -46.77
C PHE A 64 -60.28 -47.79 -47.53
N GLU A 65 -59.66 -46.64 -47.75
CA GLU A 65 -60.30 -45.43 -48.25
C GLU A 65 -61.03 -45.63 -49.59
N ALA A 66 -60.41 -46.32 -50.56
CA ALA A 66 -61.03 -46.52 -51.86
C ALA A 66 -62.22 -47.50 -51.76
N SER A 67 -62.04 -48.64 -51.07
CA SER A 67 -63.08 -49.65 -50.87
C SER A 67 -64.24 -49.12 -50.05
N ARG A 68 -63.98 -48.29 -49.03
CA ARG A 68 -65.00 -47.60 -48.23
C ARG A 68 -65.74 -46.55 -49.06
N GLN A 69 -65.06 -45.69 -49.80
CA GLN A 69 -65.71 -44.70 -50.67
C GLN A 69 -66.57 -45.38 -51.75
N ALA A 70 -66.04 -46.41 -52.40
CA ALA A 70 -66.77 -47.19 -53.39
C ALA A 70 -68.00 -47.88 -52.78
N ALA A 71 -67.87 -48.45 -51.57
CA ALA A 71 -69.00 -49.03 -50.84
C ALA A 71 -70.05 -47.99 -50.43
N VAL A 72 -69.65 -46.83 -49.90
CA VAL A 72 -70.57 -45.73 -49.55
C VAL A 72 -71.34 -45.27 -50.79
N ILE A 73 -70.67 -45.07 -51.92
CA ILE A 73 -71.30 -44.67 -53.19
C ILE A 73 -72.26 -45.76 -53.70
N ALA A 74 -71.86 -47.04 -53.64
CA ALA A 74 -72.69 -48.15 -54.07
C ALA A 74 -73.95 -48.35 -53.20
N LEU A 75 -73.84 -48.10 -51.90
CA LEU A 75 -74.91 -48.31 -50.94
C LEU A 75 -75.81 -47.08 -50.75
N SER A 76 -75.36 -45.85 -51.02
CA SER A 76 -76.22 -44.65 -51.04
C SER A 76 -76.80 -44.33 -52.41
N GLY A 77 -76.16 -44.81 -53.48
CA GLY A 77 -76.47 -44.47 -54.85
C GLY A 77 -77.68 -45.18 -55.46
N SER A 78 -77.80 -45.02 -56.78
CA SER A 78 -78.84 -45.65 -57.59
C SER A 78 -78.48 -47.09 -57.99
N ASP A 79 -79.43 -47.81 -58.58
CA ASP A 79 -79.17 -49.10 -59.25
C ASP A 79 -77.98 -49.04 -60.22
N GLN A 80 -77.73 -47.90 -60.86
CA GLN A 80 -76.59 -47.73 -61.76
C GLN A 80 -75.24 -47.75 -61.01
N ASP A 81 -75.19 -47.12 -59.84
CA ASP A 81 -74.00 -47.03 -59.00
C ASP A 81 -73.73 -48.37 -58.32
N TRP A 82 -74.78 -49.05 -57.86
CA TRP A 82 -74.73 -50.43 -57.39
C TRP A 82 -74.20 -51.38 -58.47
N ASN A 83 -74.74 -51.30 -59.70
CA ASN A 83 -74.25 -52.11 -60.82
C ASN A 83 -72.80 -51.77 -61.21
N ALA A 84 -72.36 -50.51 -61.10
CA ALA A 84 -70.97 -50.13 -61.37
C ALA A 84 -70.01 -50.74 -60.34
N TYR A 85 -70.38 -50.74 -59.05
CA TYR A 85 -69.63 -51.40 -57.99
C TYR A 85 -69.54 -52.92 -58.20
N PHE A 86 -70.69 -53.56 -58.49
CA PHE A 86 -70.79 -55.00 -58.69
C PHE A 86 -70.00 -55.50 -59.91
N ASN A 87 -70.06 -54.81 -61.05
CA ASN A 87 -69.41 -55.22 -62.30
C ASN A 87 -67.92 -54.79 -62.41
N GLY A 88 -67.22 -54.66 -61.28
CA GLY A 88 -65.76 -54.46 -61.23
C GLY A 88 -65.27 -53.29 -60.37
N GLY A 89 -66.15 -52.33 -60.02
CA GLY A 89 -65.76 -51.17 -59.18
C GLY A 89 -65.21 -51.56 -57.80
N ARG A 90 -65.74 -52.64 -57.21
CA ARG A 90 -65.18 -53.28 -56.00
C ARG A 90 -63.70 -53.67 -56.18
N GLU A 91 -63.38 -54.33 -57.28
CA GLU A 91 -62.06 -54.93 -57.53
C GLU A 91 -61.02 -53.85 -57.85
N GLU A 92 -61.43 -52.80 -58.57
CA GLU A 92 -60.61 -51.60 -58.76
C GLU A 92 -60.31 -50.90 -57.43
N ALA A 93 -61.32 -50.71 -56.58
CA ALA A 93 -61.14 -50.07 -55.27
C ALA A 93 -60.19 -50.87 -54.36
N GLN A 94 -60.37 -52.19 -54.26
CA GLN A 94 -59.46 -53.07 -53.53
C GLN A 94 -58.02 -52.99 -54.04
N LEU A 95 -57.81 -52.94 -55.37
CA LEU A 95 -56.47 -52.76 -55.95
C LEU A 95 -55.88 -51.37 -55.66
N GLN A 96 -56.70 -50.33 -55.58
CA GLN A 96 -56.24 -48.99 -55.17
C GLN A 96 -55.77 -48.98 -53.70
N ASP A 97 -56.53 -49.57 -52.77
CA ASP A 97 -56.13 -49.67 -51.37
C ASP A 97 -54.87 -50.53 -51.17
N LEU A 98 -54.81 -51.70 -51.81
CA LEU A 98 -53.62 -52.57 -51.79
C LEU A 98 -52.38 -51.83 -52.31
N ARG A 99 -52.51 -51.03 -53.38
CA ARG A 99 -51.42 -50.18 -53.88
C ARG A 99 -51.07 -49.03 -52.94
N GLN A 100 -52.03 -48.45 -52.22
CA GLN A 100 -51.78 -47.37 -51.26
C GLN A 100 -51.04 -47.89 -50.02
N ILE A 101 -51.42 -49.06 -49.49
CA ILE A 101 -50.70 -49.76 -48.43
C ILE A 101 -49.28 -50.10 -48.89
N LEU A 102 -49.13 -50.67 -50.09
CA LEU A 102 -47.83 -51.02 -50.65
C LEU A 102 -46.94 -49.80 -50.93
N THR A 103 -47.51 -48.67 -51.34
CA THR A 103 -46.79 -47.37 -51.46
C THR A 103 -46.32 -46.87 -50.11
N THR A 104 -47.11 -47.10 -49.06
CA THR A 104 -46.74 -46.74 -47.68
C THR A 104 -45.57 -47.61 -47.22
N LEU A 105 -45.63 -48.94 -47.40
CA LEU A 105 -44.52 -49.88 -47.14
C LEU A 105 -43.26 -49.53 -47.96
N ALA A 106 -43.41 -49.14 -49.23
CA ALA A 106 -42.33 -48.66 -50.10
C ALA A 106 -41.74 -47.29 -49.69
N THR A 107 -42.37 -46.58 -48.74
CA THR A 107 -41.91 -45.28 -48.21
C THR A 107 -41.30 -45.42 -46.81
N VAL A 108 -41.77 -46.37 -45.99
CA VAL A 108 -41.36 -46.49 -44.56
C VAL A 108 -40.50 -47.72 -44.25
N GLY A 109 -40.49 -48.75 -45.10
CA GLY A 109 -39.71 -49.98 -44.87
C GLY A 109 -38.21 -49.81 -45.13
N GLY A 110 -37.42 -50.83 -44.79
CA GLY A 110 -35.99 -50.89 -45.14
C GLY A 110 -35.73 -51.22 -46.61
N GLU A 111 -34.45 -51.34 -47.01
CA GLU A 111 -34.04 -51.51 -48.42
C GLU A 111 -34.68 -52.74 -49.09
N ASN A 112 -34.80 -53.87 -48.38
CA ASN A 112 -35.42 -55.09 -48.89
C ASN A 112 -36.94 -54.93 -49.01
N VAL A 113 -37.60 -54.33 -48.01
CA VAL A 113 -39.05 -54.04 -48.07
C VAL A 113 -39.36 -53.07 -49.21
N GLN A 114 -38.61 -51.98 -49.34
CA GLN A 114 -38.77 -51.00 -50.41
C GLN A 114 -38.55 -51.62 -51.79
N THR A 115 -37.54 -52.48 -51.95
CA THR A 115 -37.22 -53.10 -53.24
C THR A 115 -38.37 -53.99 -53.73
N GLU A 116 -38.88 -54.87 -52.87
CA GLU A 116 -39.98 -55.77 -53.25
C GLU A 116 -41.32 -55.03 -53.38
N ALA A 117 -41.61 -54.07 -52.50
CA ALA A 117 -42.81 -53.24 -52.63
C ALA A 117 -42.81 -52.42 -53.93
N ASN A 118 -41.67 -51.85 -54.35
CA ASN A 118 -41.56 -51.16 -55.64
C ASN A 118 -41.68 -52.10 -56.85
N ARG A 119 -41.18 -53.34 -56.78
CA ARG A 119 -41.41 -54.37 -57.82
C ARG A 119 -42.90 -54.63 -57.99
N LEU A 120 -43.59 -54.83 -56.87
CA LEU A 120 -45.01 -55.16 -56.80
C LEU A 120 -45.90 -53.98 -57.26
N LEU A 121 -45.56 -52.73 -56.91
CA LEU A 121 -46.26 -51.54 -57.42
C LEU A 121 -46.20 -51.42 -58.95
N GLN A 122 -45.07 -51.78 -59.55
CA GLN A 122 -44.85 -51.67 -61.00
C GLN A 122 -45.48 -52.83 -61.79
N SER A 123 -45.58 -54.03 -61.21
CA SER A 123 -45.81 -55.26 -62.00
C SER A 123 -46.51 -56.42 -61.28
N GLY A 124 -46.83 -56.32 -60.00
CA GLY A 124 -47.43 -57.40 -59.21
C GLY A 124 -48.91 -57.61 -59.51
N SER A 125 -49.36 -58.87 -59.43
CA SER A 125 -50.79 -59.21 -59.40
C SER A 125 -51.45 -58.83 -58.06
N VAL A 126 -52.78 -58.86 -58.00
CA VAL A 126 -53.54 -58.62 -56.75
C VAL A 126 -53.12 -59.62 -55.66
N GLU A 127 -52.91 -60.87 -56.04
CA GLU A 127 -52.51 -61.97 -55.17
C GLU A 127 -51.06 -61.83 -54.69
N GLU A 128 -50.14 -61.40 -55.56
CA GLU A 128 -48.76 -61.10 -55.15
C GLU A 128 -48.69 -59.93 -54.16
N ILE A 129 -49.42 -58.84 -54.44
CA ILE A 129 -49.48 -57.65 -53.58
C ILE A 129 -50.11 -58.01 -52.23
N SER A 130 -51.23 -58.74 -52.23
CA SER A 130 -51.93 -59.18 -51.01
C SER A 130 -51.07 -60.12 -50.17
N SER A 131 -50.43 -61.13 -50.78
CA SER A 131 -49.53 -62.07 -50.08
C SER A 131 -48.30 -61.37 -49.48
N PHE A 132 -47.80 -60.31 -50.13
CA PHE A 132 -46.73 -59.50 -49.58
C PHE A 132 -47.20 -58.65 -48.39
N ILE A 133 -48.38 -58.02 -48.47
CA ILE A 133 -48.94 -57.18 -47.39
C ILE A 133 -49.36 -58.01 -46.16
N ASP A 134 -49.87 -59.23 -46.35
CA ASP A 134 -50.26 -60.13 -45.26
C ASP A 134 -49.05 -60.59 -44.44
N ILE A 135 -48.09 -61.27 -45.08
CA ILE A 135 -46.91 -61.84 -44.41
C ILE A 135 -45.57 -61.64 -45.14
N GLY A 136 -45.55 -61.48 -46.46
CA GLY A 136 -44.30 -61.45 -47.23
C GLY A 136 -43.36 -60.29 -46.91
N TRP A 137 -43.88 -59.18 -46.41
CA TRP A 137 -43.09 -58.03 -45.94
C TRP A 137 -42.23 -58.37 -44.71
N GLN A 138 -42.67 -59.30 -43.85
CA GLN A 138 -41.96 -59.67 -42.62
C GLN A 138 -40.62 -60.35 -42.93
N ASP A 139 -40.62 -61.23 -43.95
CA ASP A 139 -39.42 -61.88 -44.46
C ASP A 139 -38.43 -60.88 -45.08
N ALA A 140 -38.89 -59.72 -45.56
CA ALA A 140 -38.05 -58.65 -46.06
C ALA A 140 -37.53 -57.76 -44.91
N GLN A 141 -38.41 -57.33 -44.01
CA GLN A 141 -38.06 -56.53 -42.82
C GLN A 141 -37.02 -57.25 -41.94
N LEU A 142 -37.13 -58.58 -41.77
CA LEU A 142 -36.14 -59.38 -41.04
C LEU A 142 -34.70 -59.29 -41.64
N LYS A 143 -34.57 -59.06 -42.95
CA LYS A 143 -33.26 -58.83 -43.59
C LYS A 143 -32.75 -57.42 -43.32
N ASP A 144 -33.65 -56.43 -43.34
CA ASP A 144 -33.35 -55.04 -43.04
C ASP A 144 -32.96 -54.86 -41.56
N ASP A 145 -33.72 -55.43 -40.63
CA ASP A 145 -33.43 -55.39 -39.19
C ASP A 145 -32.09 -56.07 -38.87
N ARG A 146 -31.80 -57.22 -39.51
CA ARG A 146 -30.50 -57.89 -39.38
C ARG A 146 -29.37 -57.05 -39.97
N ALA A 147 -29.59 -56.34 -41.07
CA ALA A 147 -28.59 -55.45 -41.67
C ALA A 147 -28.32 -54.23 -40.77
N GLN A 148 -29.36 -53.62 -40.20
CA GLN A 148 -29.26 -52.51 -39.25
C GLN A 148 -28.54 -52.94 -37.96
N ALA A 149 -28.92 -54.08 -37.37
CA ALA A 149 -28.19 -54.65 -36.24
C ALA A 149 -26.72 -54.98 -36.60
N TRP A 150 -26.44 -55.47 -37.80
CA TRP A 150 -25.06 -55.72 -38.26
C TRP A 150 -24.26 -54.42 -38.50
N GLN A 151 -24.93 -53.33 -38.88
CA GLN A 151 -24.32 -52.00 -38.95
C GLN A 151 -24.03 -51.44 -37.56
N ALA A 152 -24.98 -51.53 -36.62
CA ALA A 152 -24.79 -51.14 -35.22
C ALA A 152 -23.69 -51.95 -34.50
N ALA A 153 -23.53 -53.23 -34.85
CA ALA A 153 -22.47 -54.10 -34.34
C ALA A 153 -21.04 -53.71 -34.78
N GLN A 154 -20.89 -52.74 -35.70
CA GLN A 154 -19.60 -52.15 -36.09
C GLN A 154 -19.17 -50.95 -35.24
N ALA A 155 -19.98 -50.54 -34.24
CA ALA A 155 -19.56 -49.56 -33.24
C ALA A 155 -18.35 -50.04 -32.41
N GLU A 156 -17.67 -49.13 -31.71
CA GLU A 156 -16.42 -49.44 -31.02
C GLU A 156 -16.58 -50.46 -29.87
N GLU A 157 -15.51 -51.21 -29.57
CA GLU A 157 -15.52 -52.21 -28.51
C GLU A 157 -15.75 -51.58 -27.14
N GLY A 158 -16.80 -52.02 -26.44
CA GLY A 158 -17.23 -51.48 -25.15
C GLY A 158 -18.47 -50.58 -25.20
N THR A 159 -18.94 -50.20 -26.39
CA THR A 159 -20.19 -49.42 -26.54
C THR A 159 -21.45 -50.23 -26.16
N SER A 160 -22.50 -49.52 -25.73
CA SER A 160 -23.83 -50.10 -25.50
C SER A 160 -24.42 -50.54 -26.83
N LEU A 161 -24.27 -49.70 -27.87
CA LEU A 161 -24.73 -49.96 -29.23
C LEU A 161 -24.21 -51.31 -29.75
N LYS A 162 -22.88 -51.53 -29.69
CA LYS A 162 -22.30 -52.84 -30.05
C LYS A 162 -22.80 -53.96 -29.14
N THR A 163 -22.88 -53.74 -27.83
CA THR A 163 -23.30 -54.77 -26.88
C THR A 163 -24.74 -55.25 -27.12
N ALA A 164 -25.65 -54.32 -27.42
CA ALA A 164 -27.04 -54.58 -27.74
C ALA A 164 -27.21 -55.20 -29.14
N ALA A 165 -26.52 -54.66 -30.16
CA ALA A 165 -26.53 -55.19 -31.52
C ALA A 165 -25.96 -56.62 -31.58
N ASP A 166 -24.79 -56.87 -30.97
CA ASP A 166 -24.23 -58.22 -30.85
C ASP A 166 -25.16 -59.15 -30.07
N LYS A 167 -25.96 -58.65 -29.10
CA LYS A 167 -26.97 -59.46 -28.38
C LYS A 167 -28.10 -59.86 -29.31
N ALA A 168 -28.66 -58.93 -30.08
CA ALA A 168 -29.70 -59.21 -31.07
C ALA A 168 -29.22 -60.23 -32.12
N LEU A 169 -28.05 -60.00 -32.72
CA LEU A 169 -27.42 -60.89 -33.71
C LEU A 169 -27.02 -62.28 -33.17
N ARG A 170 -26.83 -62.44 -31.85
CA ARG A 170 -26.59 -63.75 -31.21
C ARG A 170 -27.87 -64.52 -30.92
N VAL A 171 -29.03 -63.85 -30.88
CA VAL A 171 -30.35 -64.48 -30.71
C VAL A 171 -30.98 -64.77 -32.07
N ASP A 172 -30.84 -63.84 -33.02
CA ASP A 172 -31.18 -63.97 -34.45
C ASP A 172 -32.63 -64.43 -34.75
N THR A 173 -33.58 -64.03 -33.90
CA THR A 173 -35.02 -64.15 -34.17
C THR A 173 -35.62 -62.82 -34.59
N ALA A 174 -36.79 -62.85 -35.22
CA ALA A 174 -37.46 -61.63 -35.71
C ALA A 174 -37.83 -60.68 -34.56
N GLU A 175 -38.29 -61.21 -33.44
CA GLU A 175 -38.61 -60.43 -32.24
C GLU A 175 -37.35 -59.75 -31.68
N ALA A 176 -36.24 -60.49 -31.55
CA ALA A 176 -35.01 -59.95 -30.95
C ALA A 176 -34.27 -58.92 -31.83
N LEU A 177 -34.52 -58.94 -33.15
CA LEU A 177 -34.01 -57.94 -34.10
C LEU A 177 -34.96 -56.73 -34.20
N SER A 178 -36.28 -56.96 -34.23
CA SER A 178 -37.31 -55.91 -34.24
C SER A 178 -37.32 -55.12 -32.93
N ASP A 179 -37.24 -55.77 -31.76
CA ASP A 179 -37.08 -55.12 -30.43
C ASP A 179 -35.84 -54.20 -30.37
N PHE A 180 -34.76 -54.58 -31.07
CA PHE A 180 -33.56 -53.76 -31.16
C PHE A 180 -33.81 -52.54 -32.07
N VAL A 181 -34.30 -52.75 -33.30
CA VAL A 181 -34.53 -51.66 -34.26
C VAL A 181 -35.61 -50.68 -33.80
N ALA A 182 -36.66 -51.16 -33.14
CA ALA A 182 -37.80 -50.35 -32.70
C ALA A 182 -37.55 -49.51 -31.43
N GLY A 183 -36.38 -49.65 -30.78
CA GLY A 183 -36.02 -48.81 -29.64
C GLY A 183 -34.78 -49.24 -28.85
N GLY A 184 -34.42 -50.53 -28.87
CA GLY A 184 -33.20 -51.01 -28.21
C GLY A 184 -31.90 -50.42 -28.76
N GLU A 185 -31.91 -49.96 -30.03
CA GLU A 185 -30.83 -49.20 -30.64
C GLU A 185 -30.71 -47.79 -30.06
N ASP A 186 -31.83 -47.06 -29.96
CA ASP A 186 -31.84 -45.70 -29.42
C ASP A 186 -31.57 -45.66 -27.92
N GLU A 187 -32.10 -46.63 -27.15
CA GLU A 187 -31.73 -46.81 -25.73
C GLU A 187 -30.22 -47.06 -25.60
N ALA A 188 -29.64 -47.88 -26.48
CA ALA A 188 -28.21 -48.15 -26.48
C ALA A 188 -27.38 -46.90 -26.85
N ARG A 189 -27.81 -46.12 -27.84
CA ARG A 189 -27.20 -44.84 -28.24
C ARG A 189 -27.27 -43.79 -27.13
N ALA A 190 -28.42 -43.67 -26.45
CA ALA A 190 -28.58 -42.80 -25.29
C ALA A 190 -27.65 -43.19 -24.13
N ASN A 191 -27.50 -44.50 -23.87
CA ASN A 191 -26.54 -45.00 -22.88
C ASN A 191 -25.07 -44.74 -23.25
N ASP A 192 -24.71 -44.77 -24.54
CA ASP A 192 -23.37 -44.37 -25.00
C ASP A 192 -23.12 -42.87 -24.82
N LYS A 193 -24.05 -42.00 -25.26
CA LYS A 193 -24.00 -40.54 -25.04
C LYS A 193 -23.88 -40.18 -23.56
N ARG A 194 -24.67 -40.82 -22.69
CA ARG A 194 -24.62 -40.61 -21.23
C ARG A 194 -23.24 -41.01 -20.66
N ARG A 195 -22.56 -42.02 -21.21
CA ARG A 195 -21.17 -42.34 -20.83
C ARG A 195 -20.15 -41.35 -21.36
N GLU A 196 -20.35 -40.77 -22.55
CA GLU A 196 -19.51 -39.68 -23.07
C GLU A 196 -19.54 -38.47 -22.13
N VAL A 197 -20.74 -38.05 -21.68
CA VAL A 197 -20.87 -36.97 -20.68
C VAL A 197 -20.28 -37.35 -19.32
N TYR A 198 -20.42 -38.61 -18.87
CA TYR A 198 -19.71 -39.09 -17.67
C TYR A 198 -18.18 -38.95 -17.79
N ALA A 199 -17.59 -39.29 -18.94
CA ALA A 199 -16.16 -39.09 -19.16
C ALA A 199 -15.76 -37.60 -19.17
N LEU A 200 -16.60 -36.73 -19.72
CA LEU A 200 -16.40 -35.27 -19.69
C LEU A 200 -16.55 -34.67 -18.29
N SER A 201 -17.26 -35.32 -17.36
CA SER A 201 -17.37 -34.85 -15.97
C SER A 201 -16.05 -34.96 -15.17
N ASP A 202 -15.12 -35.81 -15.59
CA ASP A 202 -13.75 -35.93 -15.03
C ASP A 202 -12.71 -35.08 -15.82
N SER A 203 -13.15 -34.12 -16.66
CA SER A 203 -12.27 -33.28 -17.50
C SER A 203 -11.32 -32.37 -16.68
N GLU A 204 -10.09 -32.19 -17.19
CA GLU A 204 -9.14 -31.19 -16.67
C GLU A 204 -9.59 -29.73 -16.93
N LEU A 205 -10.57 -29.53 -17.83
CA LEU A 205 -11.21 -28.24 -18.10
C LEU A 205 -12.39 -28.05 -17.13
N PRO A 206 -12.33 -27.11 -16.16
CA PRO A 206 -13.24 -27.09 -15.02
C PRO A 206 -14.67 -26.69 -15.38
N THR A 207 -14.88 -25.80 -16.35
CA THR A 207 -16.22 -25.45 -16.82
C THR A 207 -16.84 -26.62 -17.59
N VAL A 208 -16.02 -27.37 -18.36
CA VAL A 208 -16.48 -28.59 -19.05
C VAL A 208 -16.90 -29.67 -18.05
N SER A 209 -16.08 -29.92 -17.03
CA SER A 209 -16.37 -30.87 -15.93
C SER A 209 -17.66 -30.49 -15.20
N ALA A 210 -17.81 -29.23 -14.80
CA ALA A 210 -18.99 -28.74 -14.08
C ALA A 210 -20.28 -28.87 -14.92
N ASN A 211 -20.24 -28.49 -16.20
CA ASN A 211 -21.42 -28.53 -17.06
C ASN A 211 -21.78 -29.95 -17.52
N ALA A 212 -20.81 -30.85 -17.66
CA ALA A 212 -21.06 -32.28 -17.84
C ALA A 212 -21.74 -32.89 -16.61
N ALA A 213 -21.24 -32.59 -15.40
CA ALA A 213 -21.85 -33.04 -14.14
C ALA A 213 -23.28 -32.52 -13.96
N GLU A 214 -23.56 -31.28 -14.36
CA GLU A 214 -24.91 -30.69 -14.34
C GLU A 214 -25.87 -31.35 -15.35
N ALA A 215 -25.42 -31.61 -16.58
CA ALA A 215 -26.21 -32.34 -17.58
C ALA A 215 -26.59 -33.76 -17.09
N LEU A 216 -25.66 -34.46 -16.44
CA LEU A 216 -25.91 -35.75 -15.80
C LEU A 216 -26.87 -35.66 -14.61
N ARG A 217 -26.79 -34.57 -13.83
CA ARG A 217 -27.69 -34.30 -12.68
C ARG A 217 -29.12 -34.00 -13.13
N ILE A 218 -29.29 -33.36 -14.30
CA ILE A 218 -30.60 -33.14 -14.93
C ILE A 218 -31.14 -34.45 -15.51
N GLY A 219 -30.28 -35.24 -16.16
CA GLY A 219 -30.55 -36.64 -16.50
C GLY A 219 -31.56 -36.90 -17.63
N THR A 220 -32.06 -35.86 -18.30
CA THR A 220 -32.87 -36.00 -19.53
C THR A 220 -31.99 -36.10 -20.77
N ASP A 221 -32.42 -36.84 -21.79
CA ASP A 221 -31.64 -36.97 -23.03
C ASP A 221 -31.50 -35.63 -23.76
N THR A 222 -32.49 -34.72 -23.66
CA THR A 222 -32.39 -33.32 -24.13
C THR A 222 -31.19 -32.58 -23.54
N ALA A 223 -30.92 -32.74 -22.24
CA ALA A 223 -29.79 -32.07 -21.58
C ALA A 223 -28.43 -32.68 -21.96
N ILE A 224 -28.40 -34.00 -22.19
CA ILE A 224 -27.22 -34.72 -22.68
C ILE A 224 -26.90 -34.30 -24.13
N ASP A 225 -27.89 -34.26 -25.01
CA ASP A 225 -27.72 -33.87 -26.42
C ASP A 225 -27.36 -32.39 -26.60
N GLU A 226 -27.94 -31.47 -25.84
CA GLU A 226 -27.52 -30.06 -25.85
C GLU A 226 -26.06 -29.89 -25.39
N PHE A 227 -25.67 -30.60 -24.32
CA PHE A 227 -24.30 -30.54 -23.83
C PHE A 227 -23.29 -31.12 -24.83
N LEU A 228 -23.58 -32.28 -25.43
CA LEU A 228 -22.71 -32.88 -26.44
C LEU A 228 -22.69 -32.07 -27.76
N ARG A 229 -23.82 -31.49 -28.18
CA ARG A 229 -23.90 -30.68 -29.41
C ARG A 229 -23.10 -29.38 -29.32
N TYR A 230 -23.17 -28.67 -28.20
CA TYR A 230 -22.44 -27.40 -28.03
C TYR A 230 -22.01 -27.06 -26.60
N GLY A 231 -22.70 -27.54 -25.56
CA GLY A 231 -22.37 -27.16 -24.17
C GLY A 231 -20.91 -27.47 -23.78
N GLN A 232 -20.36 -28.58 -24.25
CA GLN A 232 -18.95 -28.94 -24.05
C GLN A 232 -17.98 -27.97 -24.74
N TYR A 233 -18.28 -27.53 -25.97
CA TYR A 233 -17.42 -26.61 -26.72
C TYR A 233 -17.49 -25.19 -26.15
N VAL A 234 -18.69 -24.73 -25.76
CA VAL A 234 -18.90 -23.44 -25.10
C VAL A 234 -18.14 -23.37 -23.78
N ALA A 235 -18.18 -24.44 -22.99
CA ALA A 235 -17.43 -24.54 -21.74
C ALA A 235 -15.90 -24.58 -21.98
N ALA A 236 -15.44 -25.29 -23.01
CA ALA A 236 -14.02 -25.32 -23.39
C ALA A 236 -13.51 -23.96 -23.89
N ASP A 237 -14.32 -23.23 -24.66
CA ASP A 237 -14.03 -21.85 -25.09
C ASP A 237 -13.95 -20.89 -23.90
N GLN A 238 -14.83 -21.05 -22.91
CA GLN A 238 -14.78 -20.28 -21.65
C GLN A 238 -13.51 -20.59 -20.83
N ASP A 239 -13.16 -21.86 -20.66
CA ASP A 239 -11.92 -22.27 -19.97
C ASP A 239 -10.67 -21.76 -20.71
N ALA A 240 -10.67 -21.78 -22.05
CA ALA A 240 -9.60 -21.25 -22.88
C ALA A 240 -9.48 -19.71 -22.84
N GLU A 241 -10.61 -18.99 -22.86
CA GLU A 241 -10.67 -17.53 -22.69
C GLU A 241 -10.12 -17.16 -21.30
N HIS A 242 -10.63 -17.77 -20.23
CA HIS A 242 -10.20 -17.52 -18.86
C HIS A 242 -8.70 -17.79 -18.68
N MET A 243 -8.21 -18.95 -19.16
CA MET A 243 -6.78 -19.27 -19.12
C MET A 243 -5.94 -18.19 -19.83
N THR A 244 -6.36 -17.74 -21.02
CA THR A 244 -5.57 -16.81 -21.84
C THR A 244 -5.61 -15.38 -21.28
N VAL A 245 -6.77 -14.90 -20.85
CA VAL A 245 -6.92 -13.59 -20.19
C VAL A 245 -6.15 -13.57 -18.87
N SER A 246 -6.26 -14.63 -18.06
CA SER A 246 -5.53 -14.76 -16.79
C SER A 246 -4.01 -14.70 -17.00
N GLN A 247 -3.47 -15.44 -17.98
CA GLN A 247 -2.04 -15.38 -18.32
C GLN A 247 -1.59 -13.98 -18.77
N LEU A 248 -2.39 -13.27 -19.58
CA LEU A 248 -2.08 -11.90 -20.01
C LEU A 248 -2.16 -10.88 -18.85
N VAL A 249 -3.08 -11.06 -17.91
CA VAL A 249 -3.18 -10.25 -16.69
C VAL A 249 -2.00 -10.52 -15.75
N ASP A 250 -1.58 -11.78 -15.56
CA ASP A 250 -0.39 -12.14 -14.78
C ASP A 250 0.90 -11.56 -15.40
N LEU A 251 1.05 -11.63 -16.73
CA LEU A 251 2.14 -10.96 -17.44
C LEU A 251 2.09 -9.43 -17.25
N THR A 252 0.89 -8.83 -17.25
CA THR A 252 0.69 -7.40 -16.98
C THR A 252 1.12 -7.01 -15.56
N ILE A 253 0.83 -7.85 -14.56
CA ILE A 253 1.25 -7.67 -13.16
C ILE A 253 2.77 -7.82 -13.01
N GLN A 254 3.38 -8.78 -13.72
CA GLN A 254 4.85 -8.97 -13.74
C GLN A 254 5.58 -7.78 -14.40
N GLU A 255 5.05 -7.26 -15.50
CA GLU A 255 5.57 -6.05 -16.17
C GLU A 255 5.38 -4.79 -15.30
N SER A 256 4.25 -4.67 -14.58
CA SER A 256 4.03 -3.59 -13.61
C SER A 256 5.05 -3.64 -12.48
N LYS A 257 5.29 -4.81 -11.88
CA LYS A 257 6.32 -4.99 -10.86
C LYS A 257 7.71 -4.66 -11.40
N THR A 258 8.00 -5.03 -12.65
CA THR A 258 9.26 -4.69 -13.32
C THR A 258 9.40 -3.18 -13.50
N ALA A 259 8.33 -2.47 -13.86
CA ALA A 259 8.32 -1.01 -13.93
C ALA A 259 8.60 -0.36 -12.57
N THR A 260 8.01 -0.87 -11.48
CA THR A 260 8.28 -0.46 -10.09
C THR A 260 9.73 -0.70 -9.67
N ASP A 261 10.28 -1.89 -9.94
CA ASP A 261 11.67 -2.22 -9.60
C ASP A 261 12.66 -1.33 -10.38
N GLU A 262 12.39 -1.03 -11.66
CA GLU A 262 13.20 -0.09 -12.45
C GLU A 262 13.03 1.37 -11.99
N ASN A 263 11.84 1.81 -11.60
CA ASN A 263 11.63 3.14 -10.99
C ASN A 263 12.46 3.30 -9.71
N ASN A 264 12.39 2.32 -8.79
CA ASN A 264 13.21 2.31 -7.58
C ASN A 264 14.71 2.37 -7.88
N LYS A 265 15.18 1.68 -8.93
CA LYS A 265 16.59 1.77 -9.38
C LYS A 265 16.92 3.15 -9.95
N ALA A 266 16.01 3.79 -10.70
CA ALA A 266 16.20 5.16 -11.19
C ALA A 266 16.34 6.17 -10.03
N TRP A 267 15.48 6.10 -9.01
CA TRP A 267 15.57 6.93 -7.80
C TRP A 267 16.87 6.69 -7.02
N MET A 268 17.32 5.43 -6.88
CA MET A 268 18.61 5.13 -6.25
C MET A 268 19.80 5.75 -7.00
N GLN A 269 19.72 5.94 -8.33
CA GLN A 269 20.75 6.68 -9.06
C GLN A 269 20.57 8.20 -8.97
N ALA A 270 19.34 8.71 -8.87
CA ALA A 270 19.09 10.15 -8.65
C ALA A 270 19.65 10.64 -7.31
N ASP A 271 19.48 9.88 -6.22
CA ASP A 271 20.10 10.14 -4.92
C ASP A 271 21.64 10.16 -5.00
N ARG A 272 22.24 9.22 -5.75
CA ARG A 272 23.70 9.20 -6.00
C ARG A 272 24.16 10.44 -6.78
N ALA A 273 23.41 10.86 -7.79
CA ALA A 273 23.71 12.07 -8.55
C ALA A 273 23.67 13.34 -7.65
N ALA A 274 22.66 13.47 -6.79
CA ALA A 274 22.53 14.57 -5.85
C ALA A 274 23.67 14.59 -4.81
N ARG A 275 24.05 13.44 -4.23
CA ARG A 275 25.20 13.34 -3.30
C ARG A 275 26.52 13.72 -3.97
N ALA A 276 26.73 13.31 -5.22
CA ALA A 276 27.92 13.67 -5.99
C ALA A 276 27.93 15.17 -6.36
N ALA A 277 26.78 15.77 -6.66
CA ALA A 277 26.66 17.22 -6.87
C ALA A 277 26.99 18.04 -5.61
N GLU A 278 26.52 17.61 -4.43
CA GLU A 278 26.89 18.24 -3.15
C GLU A 278 28.37 18.03 -2.81
N ALA A 279 28.94 16.85 -3.08
CA ALA A 279 30.37 16.61 -2.92
C ALA A 279 31.23 17.51 -3.84
N ALA A 280 30.80 17.73 -5.10
CA ALA A 280 31.41 18.68 -6.01
C ALA A 280 31.33 20.12 -5.48
N ARG A 281 30.18 20.54 -4.92
CA ARG A 281 30.02 21.85 -4.27
C ARG A 281 31.03 22.06 -3.15
N ILE A 282 31.18 21.09 -2.25
CA ILE A 282 32.10 21.14 -1.11
C ILE A 282 33.57 21.22 -1.56
N ALA A 283 33.93 20.47 -2.60
CA ALA A 283 35.27 20.55 -3.21
C ALA A 283 35.51 21.92 -3.87
N THR A 284 34.49 22.52 -4.48
CA THR A 284 34.54 23.88 -5.04
C THR A 284 34.74 24.95 -3.97
N GLU A 285 34.11 24.82 -2.80
CA GLU A 285 34.31 25.75 -1.68
C GLU A 285 35.73 25.68 -1.12
N LYS A 286 36.31 24.49 -1.01
CA LYS A 286 37.74 24.34 -0.66
C LYS A 286 38.65 24.93 -1.73
N SER A 287 38.35 24.69 -3.00
CA SER A 287 39.11 25.26 -4.12
C SER A 287 39.10 26.80 -4.10
N ARG A 288 37.95 27.41 -3.79
CA ARG A 288 37.78 28.85 -3.51
C ARG A 288 38.62 29.31 -2.32
N ASP A 289 38.52 28.65 -1.18
CA ASP A 289 39.17 29.12 0.05
C ASP A 289 40.71 28.99 -0.02
N GLU A 290 41.22 27.93 -0.66
CA GLU A 290 42.62 27.81 -1.03
C GLU A 290 43.02 28.86 -2.08
N ALA A 291 42.15 29.21 -3.05
CA ALA A 291 42.42 30.29 -4.00
C ALA A 291 42.48 31.67 -3.32
N LEU A 292 41.63 31.93 -2.32
CA LEU A 292 41.68 33.15 -1.50
C LEU A 292 42.92 33.19 -0.59
N ALA A 293 43.40 32.03 -0.13
CA ALA A 293 44.67 31.92 0.59
C ALA A 293 45.88 32.13 -0.34
N ALA A 294 45.84 31.57 -1.55
CA ALA A 294 46.84 31.77 -2.61
C ALA A 294 46.88 33.24 -3.06
N ASP A 295 45.73 33.89 -3.21
CA ASP A 295 45.65 35.31 -3.52
C ASP A 295 46.12 36.17 -2.34
N SER A 296 45.73 35.85 -1.10
CA SER A 296 46.26 36.54 0.08
C SER A 296 47.78 36.39 0.19
N ALA A 297 48.33 35.25 -0.19
CA ALA A 297 49.77 35.00 -0.27
C ALA A 297 50.41 35.75 -1.45
N GLN A 298 49.75 35.83 -2.61
CA GLN A 298 50.16 36.69 -3.72
C GLN A 298 50.12 38.16 -3.35
N GLN A 299 49.14 38.63 -2.58
CA GLN A 299 49.06 40.00 -2.10
C GLN A 299 50.15 40.27 -1.05
N ARG A 300 50.52 39.30 -0.19
CA ARG A 300 51.73 39.42 0.65
C ARG A 300 52.99 39.52 -0.22
N ALA A 301 53.18 38.60 -1.15
CA ALA A 301 54.30 38.55 -2.10
C ALA A 301 54.36 39.82 -2.99
N GLY A 302 53.22 40.34 -3.42
CA GLY A 302 53.06 41.48 -4.31
C GLY A 302 53.14 42.81 -3.58
N ASN A 303 52.64 42.91 -2.34
CA ASN A 303 52.94 44.06 -1.49
C ASN A 303 54.40 44.05 -1.06
N ALA A 304 55.01 42.90 -0.82
CA ALA A 304 56.45 42.76 -0.57
C ALA A 304 57.30 43.06 -1.81
N ALA A 305 56.83 42.73 -3.01
CA ALA A 305 57.51 42.98 -4.30
C ALA A 305 57.24 44.35 -4.91
N ALA A 306 56.10 44.98 -4.65
CA ALA A 306 55.76 46.34 -5.08
C ALA A 306 56.12 47.36 -4.00
N ALA A 307 56.21 46.94 -2.73
CA ALA A 307 57.26 47.46 -1.87
C ALA A 307 58.57 47.30 -2.63
N ALA A 308 59.14 46.11 -2.85
CA ALA A 308 60.46 45.99 -3.46
C ALA A 308 60.71 46.80 -4.75
N GLY A 309 59.69 47.05 -5.59
CA GLY A 309 59.76 47.94 -6.75
C GLY A 309 59.71 49.44 -6.41
N ARG A 310 58.75 49.91 -5.59
CA ARG A 310 58.76 51.31 -5.09
C ARG A 310 60.01 51.58 -4.28
N LEU A 311 60.31 50.63 -3.41
CA LEU A 311 61.50 50.53 -2.62
C LEU A 311 62.76 50.37 -3.51
N ALA A 312 62.72 49.83 -4.73
CA ALA A 312 63.88 49.88 -5.65
C ALA A 312 64.01 51.23 -6.39
N SER A 313 62.90 51.87 -6.78
CA SER A 313 62.93 53.17 -7.47
C SER A 313 63.22 54.33 -6.51
N GLN A 314 62.67 54.28 -5.30
CA GLN A 314 63.20 55.03 -4.17
C GLN A 314 64.68 54.64 -3.98
N SER A 315 65.10 53.36 -3.98
CA SER A 315 66.53 53.03 -3.80
C SER A 315 67.46 53.64 -4.85
N ALA A 316 66.96 54.06 -6.01
CA ALA A 316 67.71 54.81 -7.02
C ALA A 316 67.73 56.33 -6.72
N ASN A 317 66.57 56.99 -6.59
CA ASN A 317 66.53 58.43 -6.29
C ASN A 317 67.09 58.78 -4.91
N MET A 318 66.91 57.83 -3.99
CA MET A 318 67.41 57.85 -2.65
C MET A 318 68.82 57.26 -2.56
N ALA A 319 69.36 56.58 -3.60
CA ALA A 319 70.78 56.17 -3.60
C ALA A 319 71.69 57.39 -3.47
N ASP A 320 71.38 58.45 -4.22
CA ASP A 320 72.25 59.63 -4.25
C ASP A 320 72.15 60.43 -2.94
N GLN A 321 70.98 60.43 -2.31
CA GLN A 321 70.78 61.02 -0.97
C GLN A 321 71.27 60.11 0.17
N ALA A 322 71.33 58.79 -0.06
CA ALA A 322 71.81 57.80 0.90
C ALA A 322 73.24 58.07 1.31
N VAL A 323 74.11 58.32 0.33
CA VAL A 323 75.55 58.58 0.52
C VAL A 323 75.77 59.74 1.47
N ALA A 324 75.06 60.86 1.26
CA ALA A 324 75.21 62.05 2.08
C ALA A 324 74.80 61.80 3.55
N ALA A 325 73.62 61.22 3.77
CA ALA A 325 73.15 60.90 5.13
C ALA A 325 73.80 59.63 5.72
N SER A 326 74.60 58.90 4.93
CA SER A 326 75.09 57.56 5.30
C SER A 326 75.89 57.58 6.59
N HIS A 327 76.82 58.52 6.62
CA HIS A 327 77.80 58.70 7.67
C HIS A 327 77.14 59.23 8.96
N GLU A 328 76.07 60.03 8.83
CA GLU A 328 75.29 60.56 9.95
C GLU A 328 74.61 59.41 10.73
N ALA A 329 74.03 58.45 10.02
CA ALA A 329 73.36 57.30 10.61
C ALA A 329 74.32 56.20 11.10
N ARG A 330 75.48 56.05 10.45
CA ARG A 330 76.57 55.13 10.85
C ARG A 330 77.35 55.59 12.10
N ALA A 331 77.00 56.75 12.66
CA ALA A 331 77.25 57.10 14.05
C ALA A 331 76.11 56.60 14.96
N ALA A 332 74.85 56.92 14.61
CA ALA A 332 73.66 56.60 15.41
C ALA A 332 73.38 55.10 15.62
N LEU A 333 73.89 54.18 14.78
CA LEU A 333 73.89 52.75 15.15
C LEU A 333 74.66 52.52 16.44
N ARG A 334 75.90 52.99 16.54
CA ARG A 334 76.82 52.44 17.55
C ARG A 334 76.31 52.72 18.97
N GLU A 335 75.62 53.86 19.13
CA GLU A 335 74.85 54.24 20.31
C GLU A 335 73.65 53.30 20.57
N THR A 336 72.89 52.92 19.53
CA THR A 336 71.66 52.10 19.62
C THR A 336 71.89 50.58 19.62
N ALA A 337 72.98 50.07 19.05
CA ALA A 337 73.42 48.68 19.21
C ALA A 337 73.77 48.41 20.67
N ALA A 338 74.50 49.34 21.30
CA ALA A 338 74.77 49.27 22.73
C ALA A 338 73.46 49.35 23.55
N ALA A 339 72.47 50.15 23.13
CA ALA A 339 71.17 50.24 23.78
C ALA A 339 70.30 48.97 23.61
N LEU A 340 70.20 48.37 22.41
CA LEU A 340 69.59 47.03 22.26
C LEU A 340 70.33 46.02 23.10
N ALA A 341 71.65 45.94 23.03
CA ALA A 341 72.40 44.91 23.75
C ALA A 341 72.08 44.96 25.25
N ARG A 342 71.96 46.16 25.83
CA ARG A 342 71.44 46.34 27.19
C ARG A 342 69.97 45.94 27.34
N ALA A 343 69.07 46.39 26.47
CA ALA A 343 67.64 46.10 26.56
C ALA A 343 67.31 44.61 26.35
N ALA A 344 67.85 43.98 25.32
CA ALA A 344 67.75 42.55 25.06
C ALA A 344 68.39 41.73 26.19
N ALA A 345 69.53 42.12 26.75
CA ALA A 345 70.11 41.43 27.90
C ALA A 345 69.30 41.65 29.19
N ALA A 346 68.70 42.83 29.38
CA ALA A 346 67.80 43.11 30.51
C ALA A 346 66.46 42.37 30.35
N SER A 347 65.95 42.22 29.13
CA SER A 347 64.76 41.42 28.83
C SER A 347 65.02 39.92 28.86
N ALA A 348 66.17 39.45 28.39
CA ALA A 348 66.58 38.06 28.55
C ALA A 348 66.81 37.75 30.04
N ARG A 349 67.37 38.68 30.84
CA ARG A 349 67.35 38.58 32.31
C ARG A 349 65.93 38.59 32.86
N ALA A 350 65.02 39.43 32.38
CA ALA A 350 63.64 39.46 32.88
C ALA A 350 62.81 38.22 32.49
N GLN A 351 63.00 37.68 31.29
CA GLN A 351 62.39 36.44 30.82
C GLN A 351 63.03 35.22 31.46
N SER A 352 64.35 35.21 31.69
CA SER A 352 65.03 34.17 32.47
C SER A 352 64.61 34.22 33.93
N ALA A 353 64.51 35.41 34.54
CA ALA A 353 64.05 35.58 35.92
C ALA A 353 62.54 35.29 36.05
N ALA A 354 61.73 35.53 35.01
CA ALA A 354 60.34 35.08 34.95
C ALA A 354 60.22 33.56 34.75
N ALA A 355 61.07 32.96 33.92
CA ALA A 355 61.15 31.51 33.77
C ALA A 355 61.71 30.85 35.04
N HIS A 356 62.60 31.53 35.78
CA HIS A 356 63.05 31.11 37.11
C HIS A 356 61.94 31.28 38.13
N ALA A 357 61.13 32.35 38.08
CA ALA A 357 59.97 32.53 38.94
C ALA A 357 58.88 31.49 38.66
N ALA A 358 58.60 31.17 37.39
CA ALA A 358 57.68 30.13 36.97
C ALA A 358 58.21 28.72 37.28
N SER A 359 59.52 28.48 37.09
CA SER A 359 60.16 27.22 37.46
C SER A 359 60.20 27.03 38.98
N ALA A 360 60.46 28.08 39.74
CA ALA A 360 60.41 28.06 41.21
C ALA A 360 58.96 27.99 41.74
N ALA A 361 57.97 28.53 41.00
CA ALA A 361 56.55 28.33 41.29
C ALA A 361 56.12 26.88 41.04
N ASN A 362 56.51 26.31 39.90
CA ASN A 362 56.26 24.90 39.58
C ASN A 362 57.02 23.96 40.53
N ALA A 363 58.23 24.34 40.97
CA ALA A 363 58.97 23.63 42.02
C ALA A 363 58.25 23.75 43.37
N ALA A 364 57.75 24.93 43.76
CA ALA A 364 56.96 25.09 44.98
C ALA A 364 55.62 24.32 44.92
N ALA A 365 55.00 24.19 43.75
CA ALA A 365 53.81 23.36 43.53
C ALA A 365 54.14 21.85 43.53
N TYR A 366 55.30 21.45 43.00
CA TYR A 366 55.77 20.08 43.09
C TYR A 366 56.15 19.72 44.54
N ASP A 367 56.89 20.58 45.23
CA ASP A 367 57.23 20.48 46.65
C ASP A 367 55.97 20.44 47.53
N ALA A 368 54.89 21.16 47.17
CA ALA A 368 53.60 21.06 47.84
C ALA A 368 52.96 19.67 47.66
N ASN A 369 52.93 19.14 46.44
CA ASN A 369 52.44 17.79 46.18
C ASN A 369 53.32 16.71 46.84
N ALA A 370 54.63 16.93 46.94
CA ALA A 370 55.57 16.07 47.64
C ALA A 370 55.35 16.12 49.17
N ALA A 371 55.13 17.30 49.75
CA ALA A 371 54.75 17.46 51.15
C ALA A 371 53.40 16.78 51.45
N HIS A 372 52.43 16.88 50.54
CA HIS A 372 51.14 16.19 50.65
C HIS A 372 51.28 14.66 50.61
N GLY A 373 52.11 14.12 49.71
CA GLY A 373 52.43 12.69 49.65
C GLY A 373 53.19 12.21 50.88
N ALA A 374 54.18 12.98 51.34
CA ALA A 374 54.95 12.68 52.54
C ALA A 374 54.10 12.77 53.82
N ARG A 375 53.10 13.66 53.89
CA ARG A 375 52.08 13.65 54.94
C ARG A 375 51.30 12.35 54.97
N ILE A 376 50.79 11.89 53.83
CA ILE A 376 50.04 10.63 53.72
C ILE A 376 50.92 9.44 54.14
N ALA A 377 52.22 9.45 53.79
CA ALA A 377 53.18 8.45 54.25
C ALA A 377 53.45 8.52 55.77
N ALA A 378 53.59 9.71 56.35
CA ALA A 378 53.74 9.90 57.80
C ALA A 378 52.51 9.42 58.58
N GLU A 379 51.30 9.72 58.08
CA GLU A 379 50.04 9.22 58.63
C GLU A 379 49.94 7.69 58.58
N GLN A 380 50.43 7.05 57.52
CA GLN A 380 50.50 5.59 57.41
C GLN A 380 51.54 4.98 58.35
N ALA A 381 52.75 5.54 58.41
CA ALA A 381 53.82 5.07 59.29
C ALA A 381 53.48 5.22 60.78
N ARG A 382 52.79 6.30 61.17
CA ARG A 382 52.20 6.43 62.52
C ARG A 382 51.26 5.28 62.84
N ASN A 383 50.33 4.99 61.93
CA ASN A 383 49.35 3.93 62.15
C ASN A 383 50.03 2.54 62.27
N ALA A 384 51.21 2.35 61.68
CA ALA A 384 52.06 1.17 61.88
C ALA A 384 52.83 1.19 63.22
N ALA A 385 53.36 2.34 63.64
CA ALA A 385 54.04 2.50 64.93
C ALA A 385 53.12 2.20 66.12
N GLN A 386 51.87 2.66 66.04
CA GLN A 386 50.83 2.40 67.03
C GLN A 386 50.39 0.92 67.08
N ALA A 387 50.80 0.11 66.10
CA ALA A 387 50.52 -1.34 66.04
C ALA A 387 51.72 -2.22 66.44
N ALA A 388 52.86 -1.65 66.87
CA ALA A 388 54.08 -2.41 67.17
C ALA A 388 54.19 -2.83 68.65
N GLU A 389 54.62 -4.08 68.88
CA GLU A 389 54.58 -4.71 70.21
C GLU A 389 55.78 -4.39 71.13
N GLN A 390 56.95 -4.07 70.57
CA GLN A 390 58.17 -3.78 71.33
C GLN A 390 58.61 -2.32 71.16
N SER A 391 59.23 -1.75 72.20
CA SER A 391 59.79 -0.39 72.22
C SER A 391 60.57 -0.09 70.94
N GLN A 392 61.60 -0.90 70.66
CA GLN A 392 62.50 -0.76 69.53
C GLN A 392 61.80 -0.78 68.16
N GLN A 393 60.68 -1.49 68.00
CA GLN A 393 59.95 -1.53 66.72
C GLN A 393 58.89 -0.43 66.61
N ALA A 394 58.27 -0.03 67.72
CA ALA A 394 57.44 1.17 67.77
C ALA A 394 58.27 2.44 67.48
N PHE A 395 59.45 2.56 68.09
CA PHE A 395 60.42 3.62 67.78
C PHE A 395 60.79 3.63 66.31
N ARG A 396 61.10 2.48 65.70
CA ARG A 396 61.48 2.46 64.28
C ARG A 396 60.39 2.95 63.34
N TYR A 397 59.13 2.55 63.53
CA TYR A 397 58.03 3.11 62.72
C TYR A 397 57.71 4.57 63.08
N ALA A 398 58.02 5.00 64.32
CA ALA A 398 57.93 6.41 64.71
C ALA A 398 59.06 7.27 64.12
N GLU A 399 60.27 6.72 63.99
CA GLU A 399 61.40 7.29 63.25
C GLU A 399 61.10 7.35 61.76
N GLU A 400 60.43 6.35 61.18
CA GLU A 400 59.92 6.41 59.80
C GLU A 400 58.85 7.49 59.65
N ALA A 401 57.87 7.57 60.55
CA ALA A 401 56.85 8.64 60.56
C ALA A 401 57.48 10.03 60.73
N ALA A 402 58.45 10.18 61.64
CA ALA A 402 59.23 11.39 61.84
C ALA A 402 60.11 11.72 60.63
N GLY A 403 60.68 10.73 59.94
CA GLY A 403 61.40 10.88 58.68
C GLY A 403 60.51 11.39 57.56
N PHE A 404 59.30 10.85 57.40
CA PHE A 404 58.32 11.35 56.44
C PHE A 404 57.78 12.74 56.80
N ALA A 405 57.56 13.04 58.08
CA ALA A 405 57.17 14.36 58.53
C ALA A 405 58.28 15.41 58.36
N GLN A 406 59.53 15.03 58.65
CA GLN A 406 60.70 15.85 58.38
C GLN A 406 60.87 16.06 56.87
N SER A 407 60.59 15.05 56.04
CA SER A 407 60.58 15.18 54.57
C SER A 407 59.50 16.15 54.09
N ALA A 408 58.29 16.08 54.66
CA ALA A 408 57.21 17.04 54.37
C ALA A 408 57.59 18.46 54.82
N GLY A 409 58.20 18.63 56.01
CA GLY A 409 58.71 19.91 56.49
C GLY A 409 59.88 20.47 55.68
N GLN A 410 60.77 19.61 55.18
CA GLN A 410 61.84 19.98 54.27
C GLN A 410 61.29 20.40 52.90
N ALA A 411 60.29 19.68 52.37
CA ALA A 411 59.58 20.03 51.15
C ALA A 411 58.81 21.35 51.29
N ALA A 412 58.08 21.57 52.39
CA ALA A 412 57.42 22.85 52.66
C ALA A 412 58.40 24.02 52.83
N GLY A 413 59.52 23.79 53.54
CA GLY A 413 60.60 24.77 53.63
C GLY A 413 61.28 25.03 52.28
N SER A 414 61.33 24.03 51.40
CA SER A 414 61.77 24.17 50.01
C SER A 414 60.77 25.02 49.21
N ALA A 415 59.49 24.69 49.24
CA ALA A 415 58.42 25.45 48.60
C ALA A 415 58.41 26.93 49.04
N ALA A 416 58.61 27.19 50.34
CA ALA A 416 58.71 28.55 50.86
C ALA A 416 59.92 29.32 50.31
N ARG A 417 61.12 28.70 50.31
CA ARG A 417 62.33 29.29 49.71
C ARG A 417 62.18 29.47 48.19
N ASN A 418 61.51 28.54 47.52
CA ASN A 418 61.20 28.62 46.09
C ASN A 418 60.19 29.74 45.80
N ALA A 419 59.24 30.02 46.69
CA ALA A 419 58.33 31.16 46.60
C ALA A 419 59.03 32.51 46.89
N ASP A 420 59.94 32.57 47.85
CA ASP A 420 60.79 33.75 48.08
C ASP A 420 61.75 33.99 46.89
N ALA A 421 62.34 32.92 46.33
CA ALA A 421 63.15 32.99 45.11
C ALA A 421 62.32 33.43 43.89
N ALA A 422 61.08 32.97 43.75
CA ALA A 422 60.16 33.44 42.71
C ALA A 422 59.82 34.93 42.88
N ALA A 423 59.59 35.40 44.10
CA ALA A 423 59.34 36.82 44.38
C ALA A 423 60.58 37.70 44.16
N ALA A 424 61.76 37.22 44.52
CA ALA A 424 63.04 37.88 44.24
C ALA A 424 63.30 37.95 42.73
N ALA A 425 63.11 36.84 42.00
CA ALA A 425 63.25 36.78 40.55
C ALA A 425 62.16 37.57 39.82
N ALA A 426 60.95 37.71 40.37
CA ALA A 426 59.92 38.63 39.86
C ALA A 426 60.30 40.10 40.08
N THR A 427 60.97 40.41 41.19
CA THR A 427 61.51 41.76 41.45
C THR A 427 62.71 42.07 40.55
N GLU A 428 63.59 41.11 40.31
CA GLU A 428 64.66 41.21 39.31
C GLU A 428 64.07 41.35 37.91
N ALA A 429 63.03 40.58 37.55
CA ALA A 429 62.33 40.71 36.29
C ALA A 429 61.69 42.10 36.13
N ALA A 430 61.05 42.64 37.16
CA ALA A 430 60.47 43.98 37.13
C ALA A 430 61.54 45.08 37.00
N ASN A 431 62.65 44.97 37.74
CA ASN A 431 63.76 45.90 37.65
C ASN A 431 64.47 45.82 36.29
N ALA A 432 64.73 44.61 35.80
CA ALA A 432 65.32 44.37 34.49
C ALA A 432 64.34 44.69 33.33
N ALA A 433 63.03 44.65 33.56
CA ALA A 433 62.03 45.19 32.63
C ALA A 433 61.97 46.72 32.67
N GLY A 434 62.30 47.35 33.80
CA GLY A 434 62.52 48.80 33.93
C GLY A 434 63.80 49.25 33.22
N GLU A 435 64.93 48.55 33.45
CA GLU A 435 66.18 48.73 32.70
C GLU A 435 65.97 48.46 31.20
N SER A 436 65.24 47.39 30.85
CA SER A 436 64.92 47.08 29.46
C SER A 436 64.03 48.15 28.84
N GLN A 437 63.07 48.72 29.57
CA GLN A 437 62.24 49.80 29.07
C GLN A 437 63.04 51.10 28.91
N GLY A 438 63.89 51.47 29.87
CA GLY A 438 64.77 52.64 29.77
C GLY A 438 65.82 52.51 28.67
N ALA A 439 66.45 51.34 28.53
CA ALA A 439 67.38 51.04 27.44
C ALA A 439 66.64 50.89 26.09
N ALA A 440 65.38 50.45 26.08
CA ALA A 440 64.53 50.48 24.90
C ALA A 440 64.07 51.89 24.56
N ASP A 441 63.95 52.81 25.53
CA ASP A 441 63.64 54.21 25.30
C ASP A 441 64.87 55.00 24.82
N GLU A 442 66.06 54.74 25.38
CA GLU A 442 67.36 55.12 24.79
C GLU A 442 67.49 54.57 23.36
N ALA A 443 67.15 53.29 23.14
CA ALA A 443 67.16 52.70 21.82
C ALA A 443 66.12 53.37 20.91
N ARG A 444 64.86 53.56 21.34
CA ARG A 444 63.79 54.24 20.57
C ARG A 444 64.17 55.67 20.20
N ALA A 445 64.94 56.38 21.03
CA ALA A 445 65.37 57.75 20.76
C ALA A 445 66.68 57.84 19.98
N GLY A 446 67.67 56.99 20.28
CA GLY A 446 68.84 56.77 19.44
C GLY A 446 68.46 56.27 18.07
N ALA A 447 67.43 55.44 17.98
CA ALA A 447 66.83 54.99 16.75
C ALA A 447 65.90 56.06 16.20
N ALA A 448 65.22 56.91 16.98
CA ALA A 448 64.57 58.09 16.43
C ALA A 448 65.59 59.03 15.80
N ARG A 449 66.82 59.14 16.33
CA ARG A 449 67.94 59.84 15.67
C ARG A 449 68.54 59.05 14.52
N ALA A 450 68.57 57.71 14.57
CA ALA A 450 68.81 56.89 13.40
C ALA A 450 67.68 57.20 12.41
N ARG A 451 66.44 56.73 12.53
CA ARG A 451 65.21 57.19 11.87
C ARG A 451 64.98 58.73 11.67
N ALA A 452 65.85 59.66 12.09
CA ALA A 452 65.84 61.12 11.77
C ALA A 452 67.08 61.64 10.99
N ALA A 453 68.31 61.23 11.32
CA ALA A 453 69.53 61.40 10.51
C ALA A 453 69.57 60.38 9.38
N ALA A 454 69.43 59.14 9.78
CA ALA A 454 68.75 58.14 8.97
C ALA A 454 67.26 58.51 8.64
N GLY A 455 66.59 59.48 9.23
CA GLY A 455 65.38 60.08 8.59
C GLY A 455 65.64 60.74 7.24
N ARG A 456 66.92 60.82 6.86
CA ARG A 456 67.46 61.12 5.54
C ARG A 456 68.39 59.99 5.03
N ALA A 457 68.54 58.93 5.82
CA ALA A 457 69.21 57.66 5.57
C ALA A 457 68.24 56.44 5.75
N ARG A 458 67.80 55.89 6.91
CA ARG A 458 66.41 55.27 7.08
C ARG A 458 65.25 55.78 6.18
N ALA A 459 65.35 56.96 5.57
CA ALA A 459 64.56 57.43 4.43
C ALA A 459 65.35 58.18 3.32
N ALA A 460 66.65 57.87 3.14
CA ALA A 460 67.25 57.75 1.80
C ALA A 460 68.12 56.47 1.62
N ALA A 461 69.12 56.26 2.47
CA ALA A 461 69.94 55.06 2.68
C ALA A 461 69.22 53.75 3.08
N SER A 462 68.55 53.63 4.23
CA SER A 462 67.46 52.68 4.51
C SER A 462 66.07 53.23 4.19
N GLU A 463 66.02 54.27 3.37
CA GLU A 463 65.45 53.94 2.08
C GLU A 463 66.35 52.83 1.43
N VAL A 464 67.28 52.96 0.47
CA VAL A 464 68.07 51.84 -0.15
C VAL A 464 68.25 50.47 0.59
N ASP A 465 68.35 50.33 1.91
CA ASP A 465 68.36 49.12 2.77
C ASP A 465 67.08 48.70 3.50
N ARG A 466 66.14 49.60 3.85
CA ARG A 466 64.82 49.18 4.40
C ARG A 466 63.68 49.49 3.42
N LEU A 467 64.08 50.03 2.28
CA LEU A 467 64.10 49.32 1.00
C LEU A 467 64.99 48.05 1.01
N VAL A 468 66.16 47.96 0.38
CA VAL A 468 66.68 46.74 -0.28
C VAL A 468 67.33 45.61 0.59
N ALA A 469 67.57 45.77 1.91
CA ALA A 469 67.77 44.66 2.87
C ALA A 469 66.44 44.25 3.53
N ASN A 470 65.50 45.17 3.71
CA ASN A 470 64.10 44.77 3.68
C ASN A 470 63.77 44.15 2.32
N ILE A 471 64.37 44.44 1.16
CA ILE A 471 64.08 43.67 -0.07
C ILE A 471 64.76 42.32 -0.04
N ARG A 472 65.90 42.11 0.63
CA ARG A 472 66.35 40.74 0.92
C ARG A 472 65.34 40.00 1.81
N SER A 473 64.88 40.63 2.89
CA SER A 473 63.87 40.06 3.80
C SER A 473 62.47 39.94 3.17
N LEU A 474 62.09 40.85 2.28
CA LEU A 474 60.84 40.90 1.52
C LEU A 474 60.94 40.01 0.29
N VAL A 475 62.13 39.70 -0.26
CA VAL A 475 62.35 38.62 -1.23
C VAL A 475 62.28 37.28 -0.52
N GLU A 476 62.73 37.18 0.74
CA GLU A 476 62.51 35.97 1.52
C GLU A 476 61.03 35.81 1.90
N GLN A 477 60.35 36.88 2.33
CA GLN A 477 58.90 36.87 2.55
C GLN A 477 58.12 36.70 1.24
N THR A 478 58.61 37.20 0.09
CA THR A 478 58.02 36.95 -1.24
C THR A 478 58.33 35.53 -1.70
N ARG A 479 59.45 34.93 -1.33
CA ARG A 479 59.78 33.53 -1.64
C ARG A 479 58.92 32.60 -0.81
N GLN A 480 58.81 32.86 0.49
CA GLN A 480 57.95 32.12 1.41
C GLN A 480 56.47 32.32 1.05
N ALA A 481 56.01 33.55 0.77
CA ALA A 481 54.64 33.79 0.32
C ALA A 481 54.36 33.30 -1.12
N ALA A 482 55.35 33.22 -2.01
CA ALA A 482 55.20 32.56 -3.32
C ALA A 482 55.20 31.03 -3.20
N LYS A 483 55.90 30.47 -2.19
CA LYS A 483 55.81 29.06 -1.83
C LYS A 483 54.44 28.74 -1.22
N GLU A 484 53.96 29.55 -0.27
CA GLU A 484 52.60 29.47 0.26
C GLU A 484 51.55 29.61 -0.87
N ALA A 485 51.71 30.59 -1.77
CA ALA A 485 50.81 30.75 -2.91
C ALA A 485 50.82 29.54 -3.86
N ALA A 486 51.99 28.92 -4.08
CA ALA A 486 52.10 27.69 -4.88
C ALA A 486 51.54 26.45 -4.17
N GLU A 487 51.70 26.35 -2.84
CA GLU A 487 51.14 25.27 -2.02
C GLU A 487 49.61 25.37 -1.99
N HIS A 488 49.06 26.57 -1.73
CA HIS A 488 47.63 26.83 -1.84
C HIS A 488 47.08 26.66 -3.27
N ALA A 489 47.84 27.02 -4.32
CA ALA A 489 47.44 26.77 -5.70
C ALA A 489 47.38 25.26 -6.03
N ASN A 490 48.31 24.45 -5.53
CA ASN A 490 48.27 23.00 -5.66
C ASN A 490 47.06 22.40 -4.92
N ASN A 491 46.77 22.86 -3.69
CA ASN A 491 45.59 22.43 -2.93
C ASN A 491 44.27 22.84 -3.64
N SER A 492 44.22 24.04 -4.19
CA SER A 492 43.08 24.56 -4.95
C SER A 492 42.84 23.76 -6.24
N ALA A 493 43.91 23.38 -6.94
CA ALA A 493 43.88 22.49 -8.10
C ALA A 493 43.43 21.07 -7.74
N GLN A 494 43.98 20.46 -6.69
CA GLN A 494 43.52 19.14 -6.20
C GLN A 494 42.03 19.18 -5.83
N SER A 495 41.57 20.26 -5.21
CA SER A 495 40.15 20.46 -4.88
C SER A 495 39.27 20.65 -6.13
N ALA A 496 39.84 21.13 -7.24
CA ALA A 496 39.15 21.20 -8.53
C ALA A 496 39.10 19.85 -9.26
N ASP A 497 40.16 19.04 -9.17
CA ASP A 497 40.17 17.66 -9.67
C ASP A 497 39.19 16.77 -8.87
N ASP A 498 39.08 16.99 -7.55
CA ASP A 498 38.04 16.41 -6.71
C ASP A 498 36.64 16.79 -7.21
N ALA A 499 36.36 18.08 -7.43
CA ALA A 499 35.07 18.54 -7.94
C ALA A 499 34.75 17.96 -9.33
N ALA A 500 35.74 17.88 -10.22
CA ALA A 500 35.60 17.29 -11.56
C ALA A 500 35.31 15.78 -11.53
N ARG A 501 35.94 15.03 -10.62
CA ARG A 501 35.63 13.61 -10.41
C ARG A 501 34.19 13.42 -9.92
N GLU A 502 33.76 14.21 -8.94
CA GLU A 502 32.38 14.08 -8.43
C GLU A 502 31.34 14.53 -9.47
N ALA A 503 31.66 15.49 -10.35
CA ALA A 503 30.84 15.78 -11.54
C ALA A 503 30.75 14.60 -12.52
N GLY A 504 31.85 13.86 -12.72
CA GLY A 504 31.85 12.60 -13.46
C GLY A 504 30.97 11.53 -12.82
N ASN A 505 31.05 11.37 -11.49
CA ASN A 505 30.19 10.45 -10.73
C ASN A 505 28.70 10.81 -10.85
N ALA A 506 28.35 12.10 -10.75
CA ALA A 506 26.99 12.58 -10.92
C ALA A 506 26.46 12.33 -12.35
N HIS A 507 27.27 12.58 -13.38
CA HIS A 507 26.91 12.32 -14.76
C HIS A 507 26.72 10.82 -15.05
N TYR A 508 27.59 9.95 -14.54
CA TYR A 508 27.44 8.50 -14.67
C TYR A 508 26.14 8.01 -14.00
N ALA A 509 25.86 8.47 -12.78
CA ALA A 509 24.61 8.16 -12.08
C ALA A 509 23.38 8.61 -12.88
N ALA A 510 23.39 9.80 -13.47
CA ALA A 510 22.32 10.27 -14.35
C ALA A 510 22.14 9.41 -15.60
N GLN A 511 23.21 8.95 -16.25
CA GLN A 511 23.10 7.99 -17.37
C GLN A 511 22.48 6.65 -16.94
N VAL A 512 22.83 6.15 -15.75
CA VAL A 512 22.27 4.90 -15.22
C VAL A 512 20.79 5.08 -14.87
N ALA A 513 20.41 6.22 -14.29
CA ALA A 513 19.01 6.58 -14.04
C ALA A 513 18.18 6.58 -15.33
N GLY A 514 18.70 7.13 -16.42
CA GLY A 514 18.03 7.16 -17.72
C GLY A 514 17.79 5.78 -18.33
N ARG A 515 18.71 4.83 -18.15
CA ARG A 515 18.50 3.43 -18.58
C ARG A 515 17.38 2.75 -17.79
N HIS A 516 17.35 2.95 -16.47
CA HIS A 516 16.26 2.42 -15.63
C HIS A 516 14.90 3.07 -15.97
N ALA A 517 14.87 4.38 -16.24
CA ALA A 517 13.66 5.05 -16.74
C ALA A 517 13.17 4.47 -18.08
N GLN A 518 14.09 4.19 -19.01
CA GLN A 518 13.77 3.56 -20.29
C GLN A 518 13.21 2.13 -20.12
N PHE A 519 13.80 1.30 -19.26
CA PHE A 519 13.29 -0.05 -18.99
C PHE A 519 11.93 -0.02 -18.26
N SER A 520 11.72 0.91 -17.32
CA SER A 520 10.41 1.13 -16.69
C SER A 520 9.35 1.51 -17.74
N SER A 521 9.66 2.44 -18.65
CA SER A 521 8.76 2.83 -19.75
C SER A 521 8.45 1.67 -20.71
N GLN A 522 9.43 0.83 -21.05
CA GLN A 522 9.19 -0.34 -21.92
C GLN A 522 8.32 -1.40 -21.23
N SER A 523 8.46 -1.56 -19.92
CA SER A 523 7.64 -2.50 -19.13
C SER A 523 6.20 -1.99 -19.02
N ALA A 524 6.01 -0.68 -18.81
CA ALA A 524 4.69 -0.03 -18.88
C ALA A 524 4.02 -0.13 -20.26
N GLU A 525 4.80 -0.13 -21.34
CA GLU A 525 4.29 -0.34 -22.70
C GLU A 525 3.87 -1.79 -22.92
N ARG A 526 4.67 -2.78 -22.49
CA ARG A 526 4.28 -4.20 -22.54
C ARG A 526 3.05 -4.48 -21.68
N ALA A 527 2.96 -3.92 -20.48
CA ALA A 527 1.77 -4.00 -19.62
C ALA A 527 0.50 -3.47 -20.33
N ARG A 528 0.57 -2.30 -20.99
CA ARG A 528 -0.54 -1.75 -21.77
C ARG A 528 -0.92 -2.60 -22.98
N ASN A 529 0.06 -3.19 -23.67
CA ASN A 529 -0.20 -4.04 -24.84
C ASN A 529 -0.82 -5.39 -24.44
N ASN A 530 -0.35 -6.01 -23.36
CA ASN A 530 -0.89 -7.27 -22.83
C ASN A 530 -2.37 -7.11 -22.42
N ILE A 531 -2.71 -6.05 -21.70
CA ILE A 531 -4.10 -5.81 -21.26
C ILE A 531 -5.02 -5.37 -22.40
N GLN A 532 -4.50 -4.77 -23.48
CA GLN A 532 -5.29 -4.54 -24.68
C GLN A 532 -5.61 -5.86 -25.38
N LEU A 533 -4.60 -6.72 -25.61
CA LEU A 533 -4.81 -8.04 -26.21
C LEU A 533 -5.81 -8.89 -25.41
N ALA A 534 -5.78 -8.81 -24.07
CA ALA A 534 -6.75 -9.50 -23.22
C ALA A 534 -8.20 -8.99 -23.41
N LYS A 535 -8.38 -7.68 -23.66
CA LYS A 535 -9.70 -7.11 -24.02
C LYS A 535 -10.14 -7.56 -25.41
N ASP A 536 -9.24 -7.51 -26.39
CA ASP A 536 -9.52 -7.91 -27.78
C ASP A 536 -9.98 -9.38 -27.84
N ILE A 537 -9.38 -10.26 -27.01
CA ILE A 537 -9.78 -11.67 -26.85
C ILE A 537 -11.18 -11.80 -26.21
N HIS A 538 -11.47 -11.06 -25.13
CA HIS A 538 -12.80 -11.08 -24.49
C HIS A 538 -13.90 -10.55 -25.43
N GLU A 539 -13.61 -9.52 -26.22
CA GLU A 539 -14.52 -9.01 -27.25
C GLU A 539 -14.76 -10.07 -28.34
N GLN A 540 -13.72 -10.75 -28.83
CA GLN A 540 -13.86 -11.83 -29.81
C GLN A 540 -14.66 -13.03 -29.26
N ALA A 541 -14.41 -13.45 -28.01
CA ALA A 541 -15.15 -14.53 -27.36
C ALA A 541 -16.63 -14.17 -27.17
N THR A 542 -16.91 -12.93 -26.75
CA THR A 542 -18.27 -12.39 -26.62
C THR A 542 -19.02 -12.38 -27.96
N ASN A 543 -18.36 -11.94 -29.03
CA ASN A 543 -18.95 -11.92 -30.38
C ASN A 543 -19.25 -13.34 -30.87
N SER A 544 -18.32 -14.30 -30.70
CA SER A 544 -18.53 -15.70 -31.08
C SER A 544 -19.68 -16.35 -30.29
N ALA A 545 -19.80 -16.06 -28.99
CA ALA A 545 -20.93 -16.53 -28.18
C ALA A 545 -22.28 -15.98 -28.66
N GLN A 546 -22.33 -14.76 -29.21
CA GLN A 546 -23.53 -14.17 -29.82
C GLN A 546 -23.87 -14.78 -31.19
N GLU A 547 -22.88 -15.05 -32.04
CA GLU A 547 -23.10 -15.74 -33.32
C GLU A 547 -23.69 -17.15 -33.11
N ARG A 548 -23.14 -17.89 -32.12
CA ARG A 548 -23.67 -19.17 -31.65
C ARG A 548 -25.13 -19.08 -31.19
N LEU A 549 -25.50 -18.05 -30.41
CA LEU A 549 -26.88 -17.86 -29.95
C LEU A 549 -27.86 -17.70 -31.13
N GLN A 550 -27.49 -16.97 -32.19
CA GLN A 550 -28.36 -16.84 -33.37
C GLN A 550 -28.49 -18.16 -34.16
N ALA A 551 -27.44 -18.98 -34.20
CA ALA A 551 -27.50 -20.31 -34.81
C ALA A 551 -28.42 -21.28 -34.04
N GLU A 552 -28.30 -21.32 -32.70
CA GLU A 552 -29.18 -22.11 -31.82
C GLU A 552 -30.65 -21.68 -31.94
N ARG A 553 -30.91 -20.36 -32.02
CA ARG A 553 -32.25 -19.80 -32.23
C ARG A 553 -32.89 -20.24 -33.55
N ALA A 554 -32.11 -20.26 -34.63
CA ALA A 554 -32.58 -20.74 -35.93
C ALA A 554 -32.88 -22.25 -35.90
N PHE A 555 -32.03 -23.03 -35.24
CA PHE A 555 -32.18 -24.49 -35.12
C PHE A 555 -33.42 -24.89 -34.31
N LEU A 556 -33.57 -24.39 -33.09
CA LEU A 556 -34.68 -24.76 -32.20
C LEU A 556 -36.05 -24.35 -32.78
N LYS A 557 -36.10 -23.18 -33.44
CA LYS A 557 -37.34 -22.68 -34.05
C LYS A 557 -37.84 -23.56 -35.21
N GLU A 558 -36.92 -24.13 -35.99
CA GLU A 558 -37.28 -25.03 -37.10
C GLU A 558 -37.70 -26.43 -36.59
N GLN A 559 -37.03 -26.94 -35.54
CA GLN A 559 -37.50 -28.17 -34.87
C GLN A 559 -38.90 -28.01 -34.27
N ALA A 560 -39.17 -26.86 -33.64
CA ALA A 560 -40.48 -26.52 -33.09
C ALA A 560 -41.57 -26.49 -34.18
N ARG A 561 -41.32 -25.81 -35.30
CA ARG A 561 -42.25 -25.74 -36.44
C ARG A 561 -42.61 -27.14 -36.97
N LEU A 562 -41.62 -28.00 -37.18
CA LEU A 562 -41.82 -29.34 -37.72
C LEU A 562 -42.63 -30.24 -36.77
N ALA A 563 -42.34 -30.18 -35.47
CA ALA A 563 -43.08 -30.93 -34.46
C ALA A 563 -44.54 -30.46 -34.37
N ARG A 564 -44.77 -29.14 -34.43
CA ARG A 564 -46.10 -28.55 -34.45
C ARG A 564 -46.92 -28.97 -35.66
N GLU A 565 -46.33 -28.98 -36.86
CA GLU A 565 -47.00 -29.42 -38.10
C GLU A 565 -47.46 -30.89 -38.03
N ILE A 566 -46.73 -31.76 -37.32
CA ILE A 566 -47.15 -33.15 -37.07
C ILE A 566 -48.34 -33.20 -36.11
N GLN A 567 -48.30 -32.44 -35.01
CA GLN A 567 -49.38 -32.42 -34.03
C GLN A 567 -50.69 -31.85 -34.61
N ASP A 568 -50.63 -30.73 -35.33
CA ASP A 568 -51.83 -30.07 -35.88
C ASP A 568 -52.55 -30.99 -36.91
N VAL A 569 -51.83 -31.85 -37.63
CA VAL A 569 -52.41 -32.89 -38.50
C VAL A 569 -53.11 -34.00 -37.71
N ALA A 570 -52.56 -34.41 -36.56
CA ALA A 570 -53.17 -35.42 -35.69
C ALA A 570 -54.42 -34.87 -34.98
N ASP A 571 -54.34 -33.65 -34.43
CA ASP A 571 -55.45 -32.93 -33.82
C ASP A 571 -56.61 -32.75 -34.81
N SER A 572 -56.32 -32.34 -36.05
CA SER A 572 -57.33 -32.16 -37.10
C SER A 572 -58.07 -33.46 -37.43
N LYS A 573 -57.38 -34.60 -37.49
CA LYS A 573 -58.02 -35.92 -37.69
C LYS A 573 -58.95 -36.29 -36.54
N LYS A 574 -58.48 -36.12 -35.29
CA LYS A 574 -59.28 -36.43 -34.08
C LYS A 574 -60.54 -35.55 -34.00
N ALA A 575 -60.43 -34.26 -34.33
CA ALA A 575 -61.55 -33.34 -34.37
C ALA A 575 -62.60 -33.74 -35.43
N GLN A 576 -62.16 -34.10 -36.64
CA GLN A 576 -63.04 -34.59 -37.71
C GLN A 576 -63.78 -35.87 -37.33
N GLU A 577 -63.11 -36.81 -36.66
CA GLU A 577 -63.76 -38.06 -36.20
C GLU A 577 -64.82 -37.79 -35.12
N LYS A 578 -64.52 -36.94 -34.13
CA LYS A 578 -65.50 -36.55 -33.10
C LYS A 578 -66.72 -35.88 -33.75
N GLN A 579 -66.49 -34.91 -34.65
CA GLN A 579 -67.59 -34.21 -35.32
C GLN A 579 -68.51 -35.19 -36.06
N ARG A 580 -67.97 -36.18 -36.78
CA ARG A 580 -68.81 -37.19 -37.47
C ARG A 580 -69.69 -37.99 -36.51
N LYS A 581 -69.23 -38.25 -35.28
CA LYS A 581 -69.98 -38.96 -34.22
C LYS A 581 -71.06 -38.05 -33.60
N ASP A 582 -70.74 -36.79 -33.36
CA ASP A 582 -71.70 -35.77 -32.90
C ASP A 582 -72.82 -35.54 -33.95
N ASP A 583 -72.43 -35.44 -35.23
CA ASP A 583 -73.32 -35.26 -36.39
C ASP A 583 -74.27 -36.46 -36.54
N LEU A 584 -73.75 -37.70 -36.49
CA LEU A 584 -74.56 -38.93 -36.49
C LEU A 584 -75.57 -38.94 -35.33
N THR A 585 -75.10 -38.67 -34.11
CA THR A 585 -75.94 -38.71 -32.91
C THR A 585 -77.07 -37.69 -32.97
N THR A 586 -76.81 -36.52 -33.57
CA THR A 586 -77.82 -35.49 -33.84
C THR A 586 -78.85 -36.00 -34.85
N GLN A 587 -78.41 -36.46 -36.02
CA GLN A 587 -79.29 -36.90 -37.12
C GLN A 587 -80.17 -38.10 -36.72
N MET A 588 -79.65 -39.05 -35.92
CA MET A 588 -80.43 -40.19 -35.42
C MET A 588 -81.48 -39.77 -34.38
N ASN A 589 -81.20 -38.76 -33.56
CA ASN A 589 -82.20 -38.22 -32.63
C ASN A 589 -83.27 -37.37 -33.34
N GLU A 590 -82.90 -36.60 -34.36
CA GLU A 590 -83.85 -35.92 -35.24
C GLU A 590 -84.75 -36.92 -35.98
N LEU A 591 -84.17 -38.00 -36.54
CA LEU A 591 -84.92 -39.09 -37.14
C LEU A 591 -85.91 -39.71 -36.14
N ARG A 592 -85.43 -40.19 -34.99
CA ARG A 592 -86.26 -40.81 -33.93
C ARG A 592 -87.41 -39.91 -33.48
N SER A 593 -87.19 -38.58 -33.46
CA SER A 593 -88.22 -37.58 -33.12
C SER A 593 -89.24 -37.31 -34.24
N SER A 594 -88.95 -37.75 -35.47
CA SER A 594 -89.79 -37.59 -36.66
C SER A 594 -90.63 -38.84 -36.99
N LEU A 595 -90.26 -40.01 -36.47
CA LEU A 595 -91.00 -41.26 -36.68
C LEU A 595 -92.34 -41.23 -35.90
N PRO A 596 -93.42 -41.80 -36.46
CA PRO A 596 -94.67 -42.01 -35.73
C PRO A 596 -94.51 -43.05 -34.61
N ALA A 597 -95.47 -43.11 -33.69
CA ALA A 597 -95.41 -44.04 -32.54
C ALA A 597 -95.65 -45.51 -32.90
N ASN A 598 -96.10 -45.81 -34.13
CA ASN A 598 -96.29 -47.16 -34.64
C ASN A 598 -95.67 -47.25 -36.05
N GLU A 599 -94.92 -48.32 -36.33
CA GLU A 599 -94.34 -48.60 -37.65
C GLU A 599 -95.39 -48.53 -38.78
N GLY A 600 -96.57 -49.11 -38.56
CA GLY A 600 -97.69 -49.11 -39.50
C GLY A 600 -98.39 -47.76 -39.73
N GLU A 601 -97.90 -46.68 -39.12
CA GLU A 601 -98.30 -45.29 -39.40
C GLU A 601 -97.25 -44.52 -40.22
N PHE A 602 -96.09 -45.13 -40.53
CA PHE A 602 -95.04 -44.56 -41.37
C PHE A 602 -95.44 -44.56 -42.85
N ASP A 603 -95.08 -43.50 -43.58
CA ASP A 603 -95.29 -43.38 -45.03
C ASP A 603 -93.93 -43.56 -45.75
N PRO A 604 -93.62 -44.76 -46.27
CA PRO A 604 -92.30 -45.12 -46.81
C PRO A 604 -92.11 -44.54 -48.22
N THR A 605 -92.02 -43.22 -48.30
CA THR A 605 -91.68 -42.49 -49.52
C THR A 605 -90.22 -42.71 -49.91
N ASP A 606 -89.90 -42.62 -51.20
CA ASP A 606 -88.53 -42.74 -51.72
C ASP A 606 -87.53 -41.82 -50.98
N GLU A 607 -87.96 -40.62 -50.61
CA GLU A 607 -87.17 -39.63 -49.85
C GLU A 607 -86.93 -40.10 -48.40
N ALA A 608 -87.98 -40.57 -47.71
CA ALA A 608 -87.86 -41.09 -46.35
C ALA A 608 -86.95 -42.34 -46.30
N LEU A 609 -87.14 -43.29 -47.22
CA LEU A 609 -86.32 -44.49 -47.34
C LEU A 609 -84.86 -44.18 -47.70
N SER A 610 -84.62 -43.17 -48.55
CA SER A 610 -83.27 -42.68 -48.85
C SER A 610 -82.59 -42.08 -47.60
N ASN A 611 -83.33 -41.30 -46.80
CA ASN A 611 -82.83 -40.73 -45.55
C ASN A 611 -82.51 -41.83 -44.51
N LEU A 612 -83.36 -42.86 -44.39
CA LEU A 612 -83.06 -44.03 -43.55
C LEU A 612 -81.79 -44.77 -44.03
N ARG A 613 -81.63 -44.98 -45.34
CA ARG A 613 -80.45 -45.62 -45.93
C ARG A 613 -79.18 -44.80 -45.67
N GLN A 614 -79.23 -43.48 -45.81
CA GLN A 614 -78.10 -42.59 -45.51
C GLN A 614 -77.76 -42.57 -44.01
N LEU A 615 -78.75 -42.65 -43.14
CA LEU A 615 -78.54 -42.69 -41.69
C LEU A 615 -77.94 -44.03 -41.23
N ALA A 616 -78.42 -45.16 -41.77
CA ALA A 616 -77.75 -46.45 -41.60
C ALA A 616 -76.31 -46.41 -42.14
N LEU A 617 -76.03 -45.74 -43.27
CA LEU A 617 -74.66 -45.56 -43.76
C LEU A 617 -73.78 -44.72 -42.85
N ASN A 618 -74.32 -43.70 -42.19
CA ASN A 618 -73.58 -42.91 -41.20
C ASN A 618 -73.33 -43.74 -39.93
N ALA A 619 -74.34 -44.47 -39.44
CA ALA A 619 -74.25 -45.35 -38.29
C ALA A 619 -73.25 -46.51 -38.48
N ALA A 620 -73.24 -47.14 -39.64
CA ALA A 620 -72.30 -48.20 -40.01
C ALA A 620 -70.84 -47.73 -40.19
N GLN A 621 -70.59 -46.42 -40.27
CA GLN A 621 -69.26 -45.82 -40.38
C GLN A 621 -68.68 -45.33 -39.04
N VAL A 622 -69.51 -44.75 -38.15
CA VAL A 622 -69.02 -44.08 -36.92
C VAL A 622 -69.86 -44.33 -35.66
N GLY A 623 -70.90 -45.17 -35.73
CA GLY A 623 -71.71 -45.55 -34.56
C GLY A 623 -70.94 -46.37 -33.51
N SER A 624 -71.57 -46.58 -32.36
CA SER A 624 -71.12 -47.54 -31.34
C SER A 624 -71.22 -48.99 -31.87
N PRO A 625 -70.53 -49.98 -31.24
CA PRO A 625 -70.34 -51.29 -31.86
C PRO A 625 -71.63 -52.03 -32.25
N SER A 626 -72.65 -52.01 -31.39
CA SER A 626 -73.93 -52.66 -31.68
C SER A 626 -74.72 -51.84 -32.70
N VAL A 627 -74.72 -50.51 -32.58
CA VAL A 627 -75.39 -49.59 -33.54
C VAL A 627 -74.84 -49.74 -34.96
N ALA A 628 -73.52 -49.79 -35.11
CA ALA A 628 -72.87 -50.02 -36.39
C ALA A 628 -73.17 -51.44 -36.93
N GLY A 629 -73.28 -52.44 -36.05
CA GLY A 629 -73.72 -53.79 -36.38
C GLY A 629 -75.14 -53.83 -36.96
N ALA A 630 -76.12 -53.27 -36.25
CA ALA A 630 -77.52 -53.19 -36.69
C ALA A 630 -77.66 -52.41 -38.02
N ALA A 631 -76.93 -51.30 -38.15
CA ALA A 631 -76.91 -50.51 -39.37
C ALA A 631 -76.34 -51.29 -40.58
N LYS A 632 -75.27 -52.07 -40.37
CA LYS A 632 -74.71 -52.96 -41.40
C LYS A 632 -75.69 -54.07 -41.79
N VAL A 633 -76.46 -54.64 -40.86
CA VAL A 633 -77.51 -55.62 -41.17
C VAL A 633 -78.59 -55.00 -42.07
N ALA A 634 -79.07 -53.80 -41.73
CA ALA A 634 -80.08 -53.06 -42.50
C ALA A 634 -79.64 -52.80 -43.96
N LEU A 635 -78.41 -52.32 -44.13
CA LEU A 635 -77.81 -52.06 -45.45
C LEU A 635 -77.48 -53.34 -46.25
N THR A 636 -77.39 -54.47 -45.55
CA THR A 636 -77.13 -55.78 -46.15
C THR A 636 -78.42 -56.38 -46.74
N GLY A 637 -79.53 -56.33 -45.99
CA GLY A 637 -80.85 -56.74 -46.50
C GLY A 637 -81.35 -55.80 -47.61
N ASN A 638 -81.26 -54.48 -47.38
CA ASN A 638 -81.59 -53.42 -48.34
C ASN A 638 -83.01 -53.49 -48.94
N THR A 639 -83.96 -54.16 -48.28
CA THR A 639 -85.37 -53.93 -48.53
C THR A 639 -85.85 -52.70 -47.76
N ASP A 640 -86.98 -52.13 -48.19
CA ASP A 640 -87.61 -51.01 -47.48
C ASP A 640 -87.96 -51.40 -46.02
N ALA A 641 -88.32 -52.67 -45.80
CA ALA A 641 -88.59 -53.23 -44.49
C ALA A 641 -87.33 -53.30 -43.60
N ASP A 642 -86.14 -53.63 -44.13
CA ASP A 642 -84.91 -53.69 -43.33
C ASP A 642 -84.47 -52.30 -42.84
N LEU A 643 -84.72 -51.26 -43.64
CA LEU A 643 -84.44 -49.87 -43.29
C LEU A 643 -85.44 -49.32 -42.25
N ILE A 644 -86.70 -49.72 -42.35
CA ILE A 644 -87.74 -49.39 -41.36
C ILE A 644 -87.47 -50.14 -40.05
N GLU A 645 -87.19 -51.44 -40.10
CA GLU A 645 -86.82 -52.28 -38.95
C GLU A 645 -85.61 -51.69 -38.19
N PHE A 646 -84.60 -51.22 -38.92
CA PHE A 646 -83.48 -50.49 -38.31
C PHE A 646 -83.92 -49.22 -37.60
N ALA A 647 -84.76 -48.40 -38.22
CA ALA A 647 -85.19 -47.12 -37.67
C ALA A 647 -86.08 -47.26 -36.42
N PHE A 648 -86.95 -48.28 -36.40
CA PHE A 648 -87.95 -48.48 -35.35
C PHE A 648 -87.53 -49.43 -34.23
N ASN A 649 -86.80 -50.51 -34.54
CA ASN A 649 -86.56 -51.62 -33.62
C ASN A 649 -85.05 -51.86 -33.40
N ALA A 650 -84.30 -52.15 -34.47
CA ALA A 650 -82.91 -52.62 -34.31
C ALA A 650 -81.91 -51.52 -33.91
N TYR A 651 -82.18 -50.23 -34.15
CA TYR A 651 -81.37 -49.14 -33.60
C TYR A 651 -81.62 -48.91 -32.09
N PRO A 652 -82.88 -48.84 -31.59
CA PRO A 652 -83.16 -48.91 -30.15
C PRO A 652 -82.57 -50.14 -29.45
N ASP A 653 -82.75 -51.35 -29.99
CA ASP A 653 -82.17 -52.58 -29.42
C ASP A 653 -80.63 -52.51 -29.36
N ALA A 654 -79.99 -51.94 -30.38
CA ALA A 654 -78.55 -51.76 -30.41
C ALA A 654 -78.05 -50.70 -29.43
N LEU A 655 -78.79 -49.61 -29.21
CA LEU A 655 -78.50 -48.65 -28.15
C LEU A 655 -78.64 -49.29 -26.77
N PHE A 656 -79.67 -50.13 -26.56
CA PHE A 656 -79.84 -50.90 -25.32
C PHE A 656 -78.65 -51.83 -25.07
N GLU A 657 -78.22 -52.61 -26.07
CA GLU A 657 -77.05 -53.49 -25.94
C GLU A 657 -75.75 -52.71 -25.69
N ASP A 658 -75.50 -51.59 -26.40
CA ASP A 658 -74.31 -50.76 -26.15
C ASP A 658 -74.35 -50.13 -24.73
N ASN A 659 -75.51 -49.63 -24.28
CA ASN A 659 -75.72 -49.16 -22.89
C ASN A 659 -75.52 -50.28 -21.86
N LEU A 660 -76.04 -51.49 -22.12
CA LEU A 660 -75.94 -52.63 -21.22
C LEU A 660 -74.50 -53.12 -21.08
N ASN A 661 -73.74 -53.16 -22.19
CA ASN A 661 -72.32 -53.50 -22.16
C ASN A 661 -71.49 -52.42 -21.43
N LEU A 662 -71.83 -51.14 -21.60
CA LEU A 662 -71.21 -50.02 -20.86
C LEU A 662 -71.48 -50.08 -19.35
N VAL A 663 -72.71 -50.37 -18.96
CA VAL A 663 -73.13 -50.48 -17.55
C VAL A 663 -72.52 -51.71 -16.88
N ASN A 664 -72.49 -52.87 -17.56
CA ASN A 664 -71.76 -54.06 -17.09
C ASN A 664 -70.24 -53.80 -16.93
N HIS A 665 -69.64 -52.99 -17.81
CA HIS A 665 -68.25 -52.57 -17.66
C HIS A 665 -68.07 -51.66 -16.44
N TRP A 666 -68.97 -50.69 -16.22
CA TRP A 666 -68.92 -49.82 -15.03
C TRP A 666 -69.10 -50.62 -13.73
N ALA A 667 -70.04 -51.56 -13.67
CA ALA A 667 -70.27 -52.43 -12.50
C ALA A 667 -68.98 -53.17 -12.06
N LEU A 668 -68.17 -53.62 -13.01
CA LEU A 668 -66.92 -54.33 -12.76
C LEU A 668 -65.71 -53.42 -12.50
N PHE A 669 -65.64 -52.24 -13.14
CA PHE A 669 -64.38 -51.48 -13.28
C PHE A 669 -64.43 -49.98 -12.95
N ASP A 670 -65.60 -49.36 -12.76
CA ASP A 670 -65.66 -47.92 -12.42
C ASP A 670 -64.98 -47.66 -11.05
N PRO A 671 -64.15 -46.60 -10.90
CA PRO A 671 -63.48 -46.33 -9.63
C PRO A 671 -64.44 -46.02 -8.46
N ASN A 672 -65.63 -45.48 -8.72
CA ASN A 672 -66.60 -45.12 -7.69
C ASN A 672 -67.44 -46.33 -7.25
N GLU A 673 -67.32 -46.73 -5.98
CA GLU A 673 -68.01 -47.90 -5.42
C GLU A 673 -69.54 -47.77 -5.44
N ASP A 674 -70.07 -46.58 -5.14
CA ASP A 674 -71.52 -46.35 -5.19
C ASP A 674 -72.04 -46.49 -6.63
N LEU A 675 -71.26 -46.06 -7.63
CA LEU A 675 -71.62 -46.17 -9.05
C LEU A 675 -71.46 -47.59 -9.59
N ARG A 676 -70.45 -48.35 -9.14
CA ARG A 676 -70.35 -49.80 -9.45
C ARG A 676 -71.61 -50.54 -8.99
N ASN A 677 -72.03 -50.30 -7.76
CA ASN A 677 -73.21 -50.96 -7.18
C ASN A 677 -74.49 -50.56 -7.93
N ALA A 678 -74.69 -49.27 -8.22
CA ALA A 678 -75.86 -48.81 -8.96
C ALA A 678 -75.86 -49.28 -10.44
N ALA A 679 -74.68 -49.50 -11.04
CA ALA A 679 -74.55 -50.09 -12.38
C ALA A 679 -74.86 -51.60 -12.37
N ASP A 680 -74.45 -52.34 -11.34
CA ASP A 680 -74.83 -53.75 -11.15
C ASP A 680 -76.35 -53.90 -11.00
N GLU A 681 -77.02 -52.97 -10.29
CA GLU A 681 -78.48 -52.92 -10.20
C GLU A 681 -79.13 -52.53 -11.55
N ALA A 682 -78.66 -51.46 -12.21
CA ALA A 682 -79.23 -50.98 -13.48
C ALA A 682 -79.09 -51.98 -14.64
N GLY A 683 -78.08 -52.86 -14.62
CA GLY A 683 -77.89 -53.92 -15.61
C GLY A 683 -78.99 -54.99 -15.67
N TYR A 684 -80.01 -54.90 -14.80
CA TYR A 684 -81.18 -55.79 -14.78
C TYR A 684 -82.51 -55.09 -15.10
N GLU A 685 -82.51 -53.77 -15.37
CA GLU A 685 -83.72 -52.97 -15.62
C GLU A 685 -84.12 -52.89 -17.11
N ASP A 686 -85.22 -52.20 -17.42
CA ASP A 686 -85.71 -52.00 -18.80
C ASP A 686 -84.91 -50.95 -19.60
N ASP A 687 -85.19 -50.83 -20.91
CA ASP A 687 -84.44 -50.00 -21.85
C ASP A 687 -84.51 -48.51 -21.53
N ILE A 688 -85.69 -48.03 -21.13
CA ILE A 688 -85.92 -46.65 -20.71
C ILE A 688 -85.15 -46.35 -19.43
N THR A 689 -85.22 -47.27 -18.46
CA THR A 689 -84.56 -47.12 -17.15
C THR A 689 -83.03 -47.22 -17.26
N LEU A 690 -82.52 -48.06 -18.17
CA LEU A 690 -81.10 -48.20 -18.45
C LEU A 690 -80.54 -46.97 -19.19
N ASP A 691 -81.29 -46.41 -20.15
CA ASP A 691 -80.90 -45.16 -20.83
C ASP A 691 -80.95 -43.96 -19.87
N GLU A 692 -81.97 -43.85 -19.01
CA GLU A 692 -82.00 -42.87 -17.91
C GLU A 692 -80.85 -43.11 -16.91
N PHE A 693 -80.43 -44.36 -16.69
CA PHE A 693 -79.26 -44.63 -15.86
C PHE A 693 -77.97 -44.12 -16.51
N VAL A 694 -77.72 -44.46 -17.78
CA VAL A 694 -76.50 -44.07 -18.52
C VAL A 694 -76.43 -42.57 -18.74
N ASN A 695 -77.51 -41.93 -19.21
CA ASN A 695 -77.51 -40.55 -19.68
C ASN A 695 -77.86 -39.51 -18.60
N ILE A 696 -78.50 -39.90 -17.49
CA ILE A 696 -78.99 -38.97 -16.46
C ILE A 696 -78.48 -39.33 -15.06
N THR A 697 -78.56 -40.58 -14.64
CA THR A 697 -78.24 -41.00 -13.26
C THR A 697 -76.73 -41.10 -13.01
N ALA A 698 -76.01 -41.86 -13.85
CA ALA A 698 -74.57 -42.05 -13.70
C ALA A 698 -73.76 -40.74 -13.79
N PRO A 699 -74.08 -39.78 -14.68
CA PRO A 699 -73.47 -38.44 -14.66
C PRO A 699 -73.74 -37.69 -13.35
N GLN A 700 -74.96 -37.73 -12.81
CA GLN A 700 -75.28 -37.13 -11.50
C GLN A 700 -74.53 -37.80 -10.34
N MET A 701 -74.33 -39.11 -10.38
CA MET A 701 -73.52 -39.84 -9.39
C MET A 701 -72.03 -39.52 -9.49
N ARG A 702 -71.52 -39.16 -10.67
CA ARG A 702 -70.13 -38.68 -10.87
C ARG A 702 -69.93 -37.23 -10.39
N LEU A 703 -70.99 -36.41 -10.36
CA LEU A 703 -70.91 -34.98 -10.04
C LEU A 703 -70.13 -34.61 -8.77
N PRO A 704 -70.26 -35.29 -7.59
CA PRO A 704 -69.47 -34.95 -6.41
C PRO A 704 -67.96 -35.19 -6.59
N GLY A 705 -67.60 -36.24 -7.36
CA GLY A 705 -66.23 -36.55 -7.74
C GLY A 705 -65.67 -35.53 -8.73
N LEU A 706 -66.46 -35.15 -9.74
CA LEU A 706 -66.11 -34.14 -10.73
C LEU A 706 -65.93 -32.75 -10.09
N VAL A 707 -66.84 -32.32 -9.21
CA VAL A 707 -66.69 -31.07 -8.44
C VAL A 707 -65.41 -31.08 -7.62
N LYS A 708 -65.13 -32.17 -6.88
CA LYS A 708 -63.88 -32.32 -6.12
C LYS A 708 -62.66 -32.24 -7.05
N LYS A 709 -62.71 -32.90 -8.21
CA LYS A 709 -61.59 -32.92 -9.15
C LYS A 709 -61.37 -31.57 -9.85
N ALA A 710 -62.44 -30.84 -10.18
CA ALA A 710 -62.34 -29.49 -10.69
C ALA A 710 -61.72 -28.53 -9.67
N TRP A 711 -62.04 -28.64 -8.37
CA TRP A 711 -61.33 -27.90 -7.31
C TRP A 711 -59.86 -28.30 -7.17
N GLU A 712 -59.51 -29.59 -7.29
CA GLU A 712 -58.12 -30.05 -7.30
C GLU A 712 -57.31 -29.53 -8.51
N LEU A 713 -57.90 -29.52 -9.71
CA LEU A 713 -57.26 -29.04 -10.93
C LEU A 713 -57.16 -27.51 -10.99
N ARG A 714 -57.99 -26.80 -10.20
CA ARG A 714 -58.01 -25.34 -10.03
C ARG A 714 -56.98 -24.85 -9.02
N ASP A 715 -56.69 -25.62 -7.97
CA ASP A 715 -55.81 -25.17 -6.89
C ASP A 715 -54.35 -25.09 -7.34
N GLY A 716 -53.70 -23.96 -7.08
CA GLY A 716 -52.35 -23.66 -7.58
C GLY A 716 -52.20 -23.47 -9.10
N ALA A 717 -53.27 -23.64 -9.90
CA ALA A 717 -53.21 -23.56 -11.37
C ALA A 717 -53.19 -22.11 -11.90
N GLY A 718 -52.93 -21.95 -13.20
CA GLY A 718 -52.85 -20.64 -13.87
C GLY A 718 -54.21 -19.95 -14.09
N PRO A 719 -54.20 -18.67 -14.50
CA PRO A 719 -55.43 -17.89 -14.71
C PRO A 719 -56.46 -18.49 -15.65
N GLN A 720 -56.04 -19.15 -16.73
CA GLN A 720 -56.95 -19.77 -17.72
C GLN A 720 -57.58 -21.05 -17.15
N VAL A 721 -56.79 -21.91 -16.51
CA VAL A 721 -57.31 -23.10 -15.81
C VAL A 721 -58.25 -22.69 -14.67
N GLN A 722 -57.91 -21.65 -13.89
CA GLN A 722 -58.80 -21.11 -12.87
C GLN A 722 -60.12 -20.59 -13.46
N ALA A 723 -60.07 -19.86 -14.58
CA ALA A 723 -61.27 -19.34 -15.24
C ALA A 723 -62.16 -20.45 -15.85
N ALA A 724 -61.55 -21.48 -16.44
CA ALA A 724 -62.27 -22.65 -16.97
C ALA A 724 -62.93 -23.46 -15.83
N ALA A 725 -62.17 -23.74 -14.76
CA ALA A 725 -62.69 -24.41 -13.57
C ALA A 725 -63.81 -23.61 -12.90
N ASP A 726 -63.63 -22.29 -12.71
CA ASP A 726 -64.66 -21.40 -12.13
C ASP A 726 -65.90 -21.32 -13.01
N SER A 727 -65.78 -21.48 -14.34
CA SER A 727 -66.94 -21.58 -15.24
C SER A 727 -67.70 -22.88 -15.02
N ALA A 728 -67.01 -24.03 -15.08
CA ALA A 728 -67.61 -25.35 -14.89
C ALA A 728 -68.23 -25.53 -13.49
N LEU A 729 -67.52 -25.10 -12.44
CA LEU A 729 -67.99 -25.13 -11.05
C LEU A 729 -69.17 -24.20 -10.77
N LYS A 730 -69.30 -23.10 -11.53
CA LYS A 730 -70.42 -22.16 -11.46
C LYS A 730 -71.66 -22.67 -12.22
N GLU A 731 -71.45 -23.40 -13.31
CA GLU A 731 -72.55 -24.04 -14.04
C GLU A 731 -73.09 -25.24 -13.28
N GLY A 732 -72.20 -26.08 -12.72
CA GLY A 732 -72.54 -27.15 -11.79
C GLY A 732 -73.30 -28.34 -12.40
N THR A 733 -73.39 -28.40 -13.73
CA THR A 733 -73.91 -29.54 -14.49
C THR A 733 -72.86 -30.66 -14.54
N PRO A 734 -73.26 -31.95 -14.65
CA PRO A 734 -72.32 -33.04 -14.90
C PRO A 734 -71.47 -32.76 -16.15
N ASP A 735 -72.10 -32.41 -17.25
CA ASP A 735 -71.51 -32.26 -18.58
C ASP A 735 -70.40 -31.18 -18.61
N ALA A 736 -70.66 -30.00 -18.04
CA ALA A 736 -69.66 -28.92 -18.02
C ALA A 736 -68.46 -29.22 -17.12
N LEU A 737 -68.65 -30.05 -16.09
CA LEU A 737 -67.57 -30.49 -15.20
C LEU A 737 -66.82 -31.71 -15.77
N ASP A 738 -67.49 -32.60 -16.53
CA ASP A 738 -66.85 -33.72 -17.20
C ASP A 738 -66.03 -33.25 -18.41
N GLU A 739 -66.56 -32.35 -19.26
CA GLU A 739 -65.81 -31.74 -20.37
C GLU A 739 -64.60 -30.92 -19.88
N PHE A 740 -64.66 -30.36 -18.66
CA PHE A 740 -63.50 -29.73 -18.04
C PHE A 740 -62.49 -30.77 -17.49
N VAL A 741 -62.94 -31.78 -16.75
CA VAL A 741 -62.07 -32.71 -15.99
C VAL A 741 -61.53 -33.87 -16.84
N ASN A 742 -62.37 -34.46 -17.69
CA ASN A 742 -62.11 -35.67 -18.49
C ASN A 742 -62.14 -35.40 -20.00
N GLY A 743 -62.85 -34.37 -20.45
CA GLY A 743 -62.78 -33.82 -21.80
C GLY A 743 -61.49 -33.03 -22.06
N ASP A 744 -61.48 -32.15 -23.05
CA ASP A 744 -60.28 -31.38 -23.41
C ASP A 744 -60.19 -29.99 -22.74
N GLY A 745 -61.17 -29.61 -21.90
CA GLY A 745 -61.28 -28.29 -21.30
C GLY A 745 -60.10 -27.92 -20.39
N TYR A 746 -59.67 -28.82 -19.49
CA TYR A 746 -58.50 -28.61 -18.65
C TYR A 746 -57.22 -28.45 -19.48
N GLU A 747 -56.96 -29.35 -20.43
CA GLU A 747 -55.73 -29.32 -21.23
C GLU A 747 -55.68 -28.13 -22.20
N LYS A 748 -56.82 -27.69 -22.76
CA LYS A 748 -56.92 -26.41 -23.50
C LYS A 748 -56.55 -25.23 -22.61
N ALA A 749 -57.10 -25.17 -21.39
CA ALA A 749 -56.84 -24.07 -20.46
C ALA A 749 -55.38 -24.07 -19.97
N ARG A 750 -54.84 -25.24 -19.63
CA ARG A 750 -53.43 -25.45 -19.26
C ARG A 750 -52.48 -25.02 -20.38
N TYR A 751 -52.75 -25.44 -21.62
CA TYR A 751 -51.98 -25.01 -22.78
C TYR A 751 -51.98 -23.47 -22.94
N LEU A 752 -53.12 -22.80 -22.74
CA LEU A 752 -53.18 -21.34 -22.82
C LEU A 752 -52.39 -20.64 -21.69
N ASP A 753 -52.42 -21.16 -20.46
CA ASP A 753 -51.58 -20.67 -19.37
C ASP A 753 -50.08 -20.88 -19.67
N GLN A 754 -49.72 -22.05 -20.22
CA GLN A 754 -48.33 -22.37 -20.59
C GLN A 754 -47.82 -21.52 -21.76
N VAL A 755 -48.63 -21.29 -22.79
CA VAL A 755 -48.30 -20.37 -23.89
C VAL A 755 -48.12 -18.94 -23.35
N GLN A 756 -48.98 -18.48 -22.45
CA GLN A 756 -48.84 -17.15 -21.84
C GLN A 756 -47.52 -17.04 -21.05
N GLN A 757 -47.20 -18.03 -20.21
CA GLN A 757 -45.94 -18.07 -19.46
C GLN A 757 -44.71 -18.09 -20.38
N ALA A 758 -44.73 -18.91 -21.44
CA ALA A 758 -43.63 -18.98 -22.38
C ALA A 758 -43.50 -17.68 -23.21
N TYR A 759 -44.62 -17.06 -23.60
CA TYR A 759 -44.62 -15.79 -24.33
C TYR A 759 -44.06 -14.63 -23.47
N GLU A 760 -44.39 -14.56 -22.18
CA GLU A 760 -43.79 -13.58 -21.27
C GLU A 760 -42.25 -13.73 -21.18
N LEU A 761 -41.73 -14.95 -21.33
CA LEU A 761 -40.30 -15.25 -21.30
C LEU A 761 -39.55 -14.92 -22.60
N THR A 762 -40.23 -14.71 -23.75
CA THR A 762 -39.55 -14.20 -24.97
C THR A 762 -39.08 -12.76 -24.80
N ASP A 763 -39.79 -11.98 -23.98
CA ASP A 763 -39.49 -10.57 -23.71
C ASP A 763 -38.71 -10.36 -22.39
N THR A 764 -38.88 -11.25 -21.41
CA THR A 764 -38.33 -11.07 -20.04
C THR A 764 -37.23 -12.06 -19.64
N GLY A 765 -37.01 -13.13 -20.40
CA GLY A 765 -35.92 -14.09 -20.14
C GLY A 765 -34.52 -13.51 -20.38
N GLY A 766 -33.49 -14.22 -19.95
CA GLY A 766 -32.13 -14.03 -20.47
C GLY A 766 -31.97 -14.61 -21.89
N PRO A 767 -30.86 -14.36 -22.60
CA PRO A 767 -30.69 -14.77 -24.00
C PRO A 767 -30.98 -16.25 -24.32
N GLU A 768 -30.50 -17.19 -23.51
CA GLU A 768 -30.78 -18.63 -23.66
C GLU A 768 -32.26 -18.94 -23.38
N VAL A 769 -32.87 -18.28 -22.38
CA VAL A 769 -34.30 -18.43 -22.05
C VAL A 769 -35.20 -17.89 -23.15
N GLN A 770 -34.94 -16.69 -23.69
CA GLN A 770 -35.74 -16.07 -24.76
C GLN A 770 -35.77 -16.96 -26.01
N ILE A 771 -34.61 -17.52 -26.38
CA ILE A 771 -34.47 -18.42 -27.52
C ILE A 771 -35.28 -19.71 -27.34
N ALA A 772 -35.22 -20.32 -26.16
CA ALA A 772 -36.00 -21.52 -25.86
C ALA A 772 -37.50 -21.23 -25.72
N ALA A 773 -37.87 -20.06 -25.20
CA ALA A 773 -39.25 -19.58 -25.12
C ALA A 773 -39.87 -19.37 -26.52
N GLU A 774 -39.13 -18.75 -27.46
CA GLU A 774 -39.58 -18.59 -28.85
C GLU A 774 -39.83 -19.94 -29.53
N ALA A 775 -38.97 -20.93 -29.27
CA ALA A 775 -39.16 -22.29 -29.76
C ALA A 775 -40.40 -22.93 -29.11
N ALA A 776 -40.55 -22.86 -27.79
CA ALA A 776 -41.68 -23.44 -27.05
C ALA A 776 -43.04 -22.86 -27.48
N VAL A 777 -43.13 -21.55 -27.71
CA VAL A 777 -44.36 -20.89 -28.24
C VAL A 777 -44.66 -21.29 -29.69
N THR A 778 -43.62 -21.63 -30.48
CA THR A 778 -43.76 -22.11 -31.86
C THR A 778 -44.09 -23.61 -31.94
N GLY A 779 -43.79 -24.37 -30.88
CA GLY A 779 -43.73 -25.82 -30.88
C GLY A 779 -45.06 -26.55 -30.67
N ASP A 780 -44.96 -27.86 -30.47
CA ASP A 780 -46.05 -28.71 -30.01
C ASP A 780 -46.30 -28.56 -28.49
N ARG A 781 -47.35 -29.22 -27.98
CA ARG A 781 -47.72 -29.20 -26.56
C ARG A 781 -46.66 -29.85 -25.65
N GLN A 782 -45.93 -30.86 -26.14
CA GLN A 782 -44.93 -31.59 -25.36
C GLN A 782 -43.66 -30.75 -25.17
N GLN A 783 -43.20 -30.07 -26.21
CA GLN A 783 -42.06 -29.14 -26.15
C GLN A 783 -42.37 -27.94 -25.25
N LEU A 784 -43.60 -27.42 -25.32
CA LEU A 784 -44.07 -26.37 -24.41
C LEU A 784 -44.10 -26.85 -22.95
N ASP A 785 -44.58 -28.07 -22.68
CA ASP A 785 -44.63 -28.65 -21.33
C ASP A 785 -43.22 -28.96 -20.78
N GLU A 786 -42.28 -29.46 -21.58
CA GLU A 786 -40.86 -29.61 -21.16
C GLU A 786 -40.25 -28.23 -20.86
N PHE A 787 -40.49 -27.22 -21.71
CA PHE A 787 -39.97 -25.87 -21.51
C PHE A 787 -40.49 -25.25 -20.21
N VAL A 788 -41.81 -25.28 -19.99
CA VAL A 788 -42.41 -24.72 -18.76
C VAL A 788 -41.99 -25.52 -17.53
N SER A 789 -41.91 -26.85 -17.60
CA SER A 789 -41.57 -27.67 -16.43
C SER A 789 -40.09 -27.61 -16.03
N ILE A 790 -39.18 -27.62 -17.02
CA ILE A 790 -37.73 -27.77 -16.78
C ILE A 790 -36.87 -26.85 -17.67
N GLY A 791 -37.21 -26.71 -18.96
CA GLY A 791 -36.37 -26.04 -19.95
C GLY A 791 -36.07 -24.57 -19.64
N GLN A 792 -37.05 -23.80 -19.15
CA GLN A 792 -36.85 -22.40 -18.73
C GLN A 792 -35.77 -22.29 -17.64
N TYR A 793 -35.75 -23.23 -16.70
CA TYR A 793 -34.80 -23.24 -15.58
C TYR A 793 -33.41 -23.71 -16.02
N ARG A 794 -33.34 -24.73 -16.91
CA ARG A 794 -32.07 -25.17 -17.54
C ARG A 794 -31.40 -24.01 -18.30
N ARG A 795 -32.17 -23.26 -19.09
CA ARG A 795 -31.67 -22.14 -19.89
C ARG A 795 -31.30 -20.93 -19.01
N ALA A 796 -32.06 -20.63 -17.95
CA ALA A 796 -31.71 -19.58 -16.99
C ALA A 796 -30.39 -19.86 -16.23
N ILE A 797 -30.05 -21.13 -16.00
CA ILE A 797 -28.74 -21.52 -15.45
C ILE A 797 -27.62 -21.18 -16.44
N LEU A 798 -27.79 -21.46 -17.74
CA LEU A 798 -26.78 -21.13 -18.77
C LEU A 798 -26.57 -19.62 -18.91
N ASP A 799 -27.65 -18.83 -18.88
CA ASP A 799 -27.56 -17.36 -18.83
C ASP A 799 -26.78 -16.90 -17.58
N SER A 800 -27.12 -17.42 -16.40
CA SER A 800 -26.42 -17.09 -15.14
C SER A 800 -24.94 -17.53 -15.12
N GLN A 801 -24.59 -18.62 -15.81
CA GLN A 801 -23.20 -19.06 -15.98
C GLN A 801 -22.42 -18.12 -16.91
N ARG A 802 -23.04 -17.67 -18.02
CA ARG A 802 -22.45 -16.71 -18.94
C ARG A 802 -22.21 -15.37 -18.25
N ASP A 803 -23.15 -14.88 -17.45
CA ASP A 803 -22.99 -13.64 -16.68
C ASP A 803 -21.90 -13.76 -15.59
N ALA A 804 -21.82 -14.90 -14.89
CA ALA A 804 -20.76 -15.14 -13.91
C ALA A 804 -19.36 -15.16 -14.55
N HIS A 805 -19.20 -15.87 -15.67
CA HIS A 805 -17.98 -15.89 -16.48
C HIS A 805 -17.59 -14.50 -16.97
N ASN A 806 -18.53 -13.76 -17.56
CA ASN A 806 -18.30 -12.39 -18.02
C ASN A 806 -17.86 -11.48 -16.86
N ALA A 807 -18.44 -11.64 -15.66
CA ALA A 807 -18.04 -10.88 -14.48
C ALA A 807 -16.62 -11.24 -13.99
N GLU A 808 -16.23 -12.51 -14.03
CA GLU A 808 -14.87 -12.96 -13.66
C GLU A 808 -13.81 -12.45 -14.65
N ILE A 809 -14.06 -12.57 -15.96
CA ILE A 809 -13.18 -12.00 -17.00
C ILE A 809 -13.07 -10.47 -16.83
N ASN A 810 -14.17 -9.76 -16.58
CA ASN A 810 -14.12 -8.31 -16.34
C ASN A 810 -13.39 -7.93 -15.03
N ALA A 811 -13.41 -8.78 -14.01
CA ALA A 811 -12.62 -8.59 -12.79
C ALA A 811 -11.11 -8.76 -13.06
N LEU A 812 -10.72 -9.79 -13.81
CA LEU A 812 -9.33 -10.00 -14.27
C LEU A 812 -8.84 -8.82 -15.14
N LEU A 813 -9.63 -8.42 -16.13
CA LEU A 813 -9.33 -7.26 -16.98
C LEU A 813 -9.23 -5.97 -16.17
N SER A 814 -10.01 -5.81 -15.10
CA SER A 814 -9.91 -4.67 -14.19
C SER A 814 -8.63 -4.70 -13.35
N ALA A 815 -8.23 -5.87 -12.84
CA ALA A 815 -6.96 -6.03 -12.12
C ALA A 815 -5.75 -5.73 -13.02
N GLY A 816 -5.75 -6.24 -14.26
CA GLY A 816 -4.72 -5.95 -15.25
C GLY A 816 -4.67 -4.48 -15.67
N GLN A 817 -5.82 -3.79 -15.79
CA GLN A 817 -5.85 -2.35 -16.07
C GLN A 817 -5.19 -1.53 -14.95
N ASN A 818 -5.54 -1.81 -13.69
CA ASN A 818 -4.90 -1.16 -12.53
C ASN A 818 -3.37 -1.41 -12.52
N ALA A 819 -2.91 -2.60 -12.89
CA ALA A 819 -1.48 -2.90 -13.02
C ALA A 819 -0.82 -2.14 -14.18
N ALA A 820 -1.46 -2.02 -15.35
CA ALA A 820 -0.93 -1.26 -16.48
C ALA A 820 -0.89 0.27 -16.25
N GLU A 821 -1.86 0.80 -15.48
CA GLU A 821 -1.86 2.18 -15.01
C GLU A 821 -0.73 2.42 -14.00
N LEU A 822 -0.58 1.56 -13.00
CA LEU A 822 0.54 1.62 -12.03
C LEU A 822 1.90 1.55 -12.76
N ALA A 823 2.06 0.63 -13.71
CA ALA A 823 3.28 0.54 -14.53
C ALA A 823 3.57 1.86 -15.25
N SER A 824 2.54 2.52 -15.79
CA SER A 824 2.66 3.79 -16.50
C SER A 824 2.96 4.97 -15.56
N GLN A 825 2.43 4.96 -14.34
CA GLN A 825 2.79 5.90 -13.28
C GLN A 825 4.25 5.72 -12.85
N GLU A 826 4.70 4.48 -12.67
CA GLU A 826 6.08 4.16 -12.28
C GLU A 826 7.09 4.54 -13.38
N ALA A 827 6.73 4.38 -14.65
CA ALA A 827 7.52 4.89 -15.77
C ALA A 827 7.65 6.43 -15.75
N ALA A 828 6.57 7.15 -15.44
CA ALA A 828 6.61 8.60 -15.29
C ALA A 828 7.47 9.03 -14.09
N ASN A 829 7.34 8.34 -12.94
CA ASN A 829 8.17 8.54 -11.75
C ASN A 829 9.65 8.31 -12.05
N ALA A 830 9.98 7.27 -12.83
CA ALA A 830 11.35 6.94 -13.21
C ALA A 830 11.95 8.00 -14.16
N GLN A 831 11.14 8.52 -15.09
CA GLN A 831 11.52 9.62 -15.97
C GLN A 831 11.71 10.93 -15.19
N GLU A 832 10.94 11.17 -14.12
CA GLU A 832 11.20 12.29 -13.20
C GLU A 832 12.52 12.10 -12.43
N ALA A 833 12.80 10.90 -11.93
CA ALA A 833 14.06 10.57 -11.26
C ALA A 833 15.28 10.82 -12.17
N TYR A 834 15.21 10.38 -13.43
CA TYR A 834 16.23 10.68 -14.44
C TYR A 834 16.35 12.20 -14.69
N THR A 835 15.24 12.91 -14.81
CA THR A 835 15.23 14.37 -15.01
C THR A 835 15.91 15.09 -13.84
N ARG A 836 15.60 14.71 -12.59
CA ARG A 836 16.29 15.22 -11.39
C ARG A 836 17.79 14.90 -11.42
N ALA A 837 18.17 13.66 -11.72
CA ALA A 837 19.56 13.22 -11.78
C ALA A 837 20.38 14.00 -12.83
N THR A 838 19.81 14.30 -14.01
CA THR A 838 20.49 15.14 -15.01
C THR A 838 20.66 16.58 -14.54
N GLY A 839 19.69 17.14 -13.81
CA GLY A 839 19.80 18.45 -13.17
C GLY A 839 20.92 18.50 -12.11
N ASP A 840 21.09 17.45 -11.31
CA ASP A 840 22.20 17.32 -10.37
C ASP A 840 23.55 17.15 -11.08
N ALA A 841 23.62 16.35 -12.13
CA ALA A 841 24.83 16.24 -12.96
C ALA A 841 25.23 17.59 -13.59
N GLN A 842 24.26 18.38 -14.06
CA GLN A 842 24.51 19.73 -14.58
C GLN A 842 25.02 20.69 -13.48
N ARG A 843 24.46 20.65 -12.26
CA ARG A 843 24.97 21.41 -11.11
C ARG A 843 26.40 21.00 -10.75
N ALA A 844 26.69 19.69 -10.73
CA ALA A 844 28.02 19.18 -10.44
C ALA A 844 29.06 19.66 -11.46
N ILE A 845 28.71 19.68 -12.75
CA ILE A 845 29.56 20.22 -13.83
C ILE A 845 29.77 21.73 -13.68
N GLN A 846 28.76 22.49 -13.25
CA GLN A 846 28.89 23.92 -12.95
C GLN A 846 29.86 24.15 -11.77
N TYR A 847 29.72 23.41 -10.68
CA TYR A 847 30.63 23.46 -9.53
C TYR A 847 32.07 23.09 -9.93
N ALA A 848 32.28 22.01 -10.69
CA ALA A 848 33.60 21.66 -11.23
C ALA A 848 34.20 22.78 -12.11
N SER A 849 33.40 23.41 -12.98
CA SER A 849 33.83 24.56 -13.78
C SER A 849 34.20 25.77 -12.93
N GLU A 850 33.51 25.99 -11.81
CA GLU A 850 33.84 27.05 -10.85
C GLU A 850 35.11 26.72 -10.05
N ALA A 851 35.28 25.49 -9.58
CA ALA A 851 36.51 25.05 -8.93
C ALA A 851 37.72 25.20 -9.87
N GLN A 852 37.56 24.86 -11.14
CA GLN A 852 38.64 24.99 -12.13
C GLN A 852 38.95 26.46 -12.47
N LYS A 853 37.98 27.39 -12.33
CA LYS A 853 38.26 28.85 -12.34
C LYS A 853 39.02 29.27 -11.08
N TRP A 854 38.61 28.81 -9.89
CA TRP A 854 39.31 29.10 -8.63
C TRP A 854 40.75 28.58 -8.63
N ALA A 855 40.99 27.35 -9.08
CA ALA A 855 42.32 26.80 -9.29
C ALA A 855 43.12 27.59 -10.36
N GLY A 856 42.46 28.03 -11.44
CA GLY A 856 43.05 28.91 -12.43
C GLY A 856 43.49 30.26 -11.85
N SER A 857 42.65 30.88 -11.02
CA SER A 857 42.98 32.10 -10.26
C SER A 857 44.06 31.86 -9.22
N ALA A 858 44.04 30.76 -8.48
CA ALA A 858 45.06 30.39 -7.50
C ALA A 858 46.43 30.20 -8.19
N GLN A 859 46.45 29.52 -9.34
CA GLN A 859 47.64 29.34 -10.16
C GLN A 859 48.09 30.66 -10.82
N GLN A 860 47.16 31.55 -11.20
CA GLN A 860 47.51 32.91 -11.61
C GLN A 860 48.11 33.69 -10.44
N SER A 861 47.59 33.58 -9.23
CA SER A 861 48.13 34.19 -8.02
C SER A 861 49.49 33.57 -7.64
N ALA A 862 49.73 32.27 -7.85
CA ALA A 862 51.05 31.66 -7.71
C ALA A 862 52.04 32.14 -8.78
N GLN A 863 51.61 32.26 -10.05
CA GLN A 863 52.42 32.82 -11.13
C GLN A 863 52.70 34.31 -10.94
N LEU A 864 51.75 35.08 -10.43
CA LEU A 864 51.93 36.47 -10.03
C LEU A 864 52.83 36.55 -8.79
N ALA A 865 52.75 35.65 -7.82
CA ALA A 865 53.67 35.58 -6.69
C ALA A 865 55.09 35.19 -7.13
N GLN A 866 55.25 34.32 -8.13
CA GLN A 866 56.54 34.02 -8.75
C GLN A 866 57.03 35.17 -9.65
N GLY A 867 56.15 35.88 -10.35
CA GLY A 867 56.46 37.09 -11.10
C GLY A 867 56.80 38.27 -10.20
N HIS A 868 56.20 38.33 -9.01
CA HIS A 868 56.55 39.19 -7.90
C HIS A 868 57.86 38.74 -7.27
N LEU A 869 58.15 37.44 -7.17
CA LEU A 869 59.46 36.94 -6.73
C LEU A 869 60.54 37.28 -7.75
N ALA A 870 60.30 37.13 -9.04
CA ALA A 870 61.22 37.51 -10.11
C ALA A 870 61.36 39.03 -10.23
N SER A 871 60.29 39.81 -10.02
CA SER A 871 60.31 41.27 -9.99
C SER A 871 60.94 41.81 -8.71
N ALA A 872 60.77 41.15 -7.58
CA ALA A 872 61.46 41.45 -6.32
C ALA A 872 62.91 40.98 -6.35
N GLN A 873 63.24 39.90 -7.06
CA GLN A 873 64.61 39.45 -7.32
C GLN A 873 65.31 40.34 -8.36
N LYS A 874 64.59 40.90 -9.34
CA LYS A 874 65.07 41.89 -10.30
C LYS A 874 65.15 43.29 -9.69
N SER A 875 64.25 43.63 -8.76
CA SER A 875 64.38 44.78 -7.89
C SER A 875 65.55 44.57 -6.92
N LEU A 876 65.77 43.36 -6.42
CA LEU A 876 66.98 42.92 -5.72
C LEU A 876 68.16 42.68 -6.68
N SER A 877 68.05 42.88 -8.01
CA SER A 877 69.17 42.78 -8.97
C SER A 877 69.60 44.18 -9.41
N PHE A 878 68.69 44.93 -10.05
CA PHE A 878 68.80 46.37 -10.32
C PHE A 878 69.11 47.15 -9.05
N ALA A 879 68.50 46.78 -7.94
CA ALA A 879 68.87 47.26 -6.62
C ALA A 879 69.63 46.22 -5.78
N LEU A 880 70.17 45.11 -6.31
CA LEU A 880 71.50 44.64 -5.84
C LEU A 880 72.56 45.63 -6.30
N GLU A 881 72.36 46.32 -7.42
CA GLU A 881 73.31 47.28 -7.98
C GLU A 881 73.13 48.69 -7.39
N GLN A 882 71.89 49.11 -7.09
CA GLN A 882 71.64 50.28 -6.24
C GLN A 882 71.90 49.98 -4.75
N GLN A 883 71.72 48.75 -4.26
CA GLN A 883 72.40 48.25 -3.06
C GLN A 883 73.91 48.32 -3.23
N GLN A 884 74.49 47.89 -4.34
CA GLN A 884 75.94 47.91 -4.47
C GLN A 884 76.47 49.33 -4.35
N ARG A 885 75.90 50.32 -5.05
CA ARG A 885 76.27 51.73 -4.89
C ARG A 885 75.91 52.28 -3.51
N ALA A 886 74.67 52.06 -3.10
CA ALA A 886 74.04 52.88 -2.09
C ALA A 886 73.50 52.13 -0.86
N HIS A 887 73.49 50.79 -0.85
CA HIS A 887 73.87 50.03 0.36
C HIS A 887 75.39 50.08 0.63
N GLN A 888 76.31 50.31 -0.30
CA GLN A 888 77.67 50.68 0.17
C GLN A 888 77.61 51.99 0.99
N ALA A 889 76.66 52.86 0.65
CA ALA A 889 76.19 53.97 1.49
C ALA A 889 74.96 53.67 2.39
N ALA A 890 74.59 52.39 2.62
CA ALA A 890 73.43 52.05 3.45
C ALA A 890 73.45 50.69 4.17
N ASN A 891 73.96 49.56 3.66
CA ASN A 891 74.62 48.54 4.49
C ASN A 891 75.75 49.21 5.30
N ALA A 892 76.19 50.41 4.87
CA ALA A 892 76.55 51.47 5.79
C ALA A 892 75.37 51.96 6.65
N ALA A 893 74.87 53.18 6.46
CA ALA A 893 73.89 53.94 7.24
C ALA A 893 72.70 53.26 7.94
N ALA A 894 72.39 52.02 7.60
CA ALA A 894 71.02 51.61 7.36
C ALA A 894 70.79 50.08 7.43
N ALA A 895 71.80 49.25 7.20
CA ALA A 895 72.09 48.14 8.12
C ALA A 895 72.56 48.72 9.46
N ASP A 896 73.41 49.76 9.47
CA ASP A 896 73.63 50.55 10.69
C ASP A 896 72.28 50.98 11.30
N ALA A 897 71.40 51.69 10.57
CA ALA A 897 70.12 52.10 11.14
C ALA A 897 69.01 51.01 11.25
N ALA A 898 69.20 49.76 10.79
CA ALA A 898 68.49 48.58 11.30
C ALA A 898 69.27 47.25 11.09
N GLN A 899 69.79 46.57 12.10
CA GLN A 899 70.30 47.03 13.39
C GLN A 899 69.54 48.19 14.10
N ALA A 900 69.96 49.46 14.19
CA ALA A 900 69.36 50.50 15.08
C ALA A 900 67.81 50.53 15.27
N THR A 901 66.99 50.44 14.22
CA THR A 901 65.52 50.49 14.33
C THR A 901 64.96 49.17 14.83
N ASN A 902 65.39 48.05 14.26
CA ASN A 902 65.06 46.72 14.76
C ASN A 902 65.65 46.53 16.16
N ASN A 903 66.81 47.12 16.45
CA ASN A 903 67.40 47.20 17.77
C ASN A 903 66.48 47.93 18.75
N ALA A 904 65.81 49.01 18.32
CA ALA A 904 64.90 49.75 19.18
C ALA A 904 63.50 49.16 19.28
N ASP A 905 63.00 48.48 18.24
CA ASP A 905 61.67 47.87 18.23
C ASP A 905 61.71 46.42 18.72
N GLN A 906 62.80 45.69 18.50
CA GLN A 906 63.15 44.52 19.29
C GLN A 906 63.50 44.94 20.71
N ALA A 907 64.21 46.04 21.00
CA ALA A 907 64.33 46.50 22.39
C ALA A 907 62.98 46.85 23.00
N ALA A 908 62.04 47.43 22.23
CA ALA A 908 60.69 47.73 22.69
C ALA A 908 59.85 46.46 22.89
N SER A 909 59.98 45.46 22.02
CA SER A 909 59.36 44.15 22.16
C SER A 909 60.00 43.38 23.31
N TYR A 910 61.32 43.42 23.46
CA TYR A 910 62.06 42.92 24.60
C TYR A 910 61.61 43.62 25.88
N ALA A 911 61.38 44.94 25.89
CA ALA A 911 60.82 45.63 27.04
C ALA A 911 59.36 45.23 27.31
N ALA A 912 58.53 45.08 26.27
CA ALA A 912 57.14 44.64 26.42
C ALA A 912 57.06 43.18 26.92
N THR A 913 57.81 42.26 26.31
CA THR A 913 57.97 40.87 26.76
C THR A 913 58.68 40.81 28.12
N ALA A 914 59.55 41.76 28.49
CA ALA A 914 60.11 41.85 29.84
C ALA A 914 59.07 42.32 30.85
N GLN A 915 58.17 43.24 30.50
CA GLN A 915 57.07 43.67 31.35
C GLN A 915 56.00 42.58 31.49
N VAL A 916 55.66 41.88 30.39
CA VAL A 916 54.80 40.69 30.40
C VAL A 916 55.47 39.55 31.17
N ALA A 917 56.78 39.36 31.04
CA ALA A 917 57.56 38.42 31.83
C ALA A 917 57.57 38.82 33.31
N ALA A 918 57.75 40.09 33.66
CA ALA A 918 57.69 40.57 35.04
C ALA A 918 56.29 40.41 35.65
N GLN A 919 55.22 40.62 34.86
CA GLN A 919 53.84 40.35 35.26
C GLN A 919 53.59 38.84 35.44
N SER A 920 54.07 38.01 34.50
CA SER A 920 54.03 36.55 34.58
C SER A 920 54.89 36.01 35.74
N ALA A 921 55.99 36.67 36.08
CA ALA A 921 56.85 36.37 37.22
C ALA A 921 56.17 36.75 38.53
N ALA A 922 55.51 37.90 38.60
CA ALA A 922 54.74 38.33 39.76
C ALA A 922 53.52 37.42 40.00
N GLN A 923 52.85 36.98 38.93
CA GLN A 923 51.81 35.95 39.00
C GLN A 923 52.40 34.62 39.47
N SER A 924 53.49 34.16 38.85
CA SER A 924 54.19 32.93 39.26
C SER A 924 54.64 32.99 40.73
N ALA A 925 55.17 34.11 41.21
CA ALA A 925 55.53 34.31 42.61
C ALA A 925 54.31 34.29 43.54
N THR A 926 53.15 34.76 43.07
CA THR A 926 51.87 34.67 43.79
C THR A 926 51.38 33.22 43.87
N ASP A 927 51.48 32.46 42.78
CA ASP A 927 51.09 31.05 42.70
C ASP A 927 52.07 30.14 43.47
N ALA A 928 53.36 30.49 43.46
CA ALA A 928 54.39 29.90 44.32
C ALA A 928 54.06 30.13 45.79
N ARG A 929 53.63 31.35 46.17
CA ARG A 929 53.24 31.66 47.56
C ARG A 929 52.04 30.84 48.01
N GLN A 930 51.03 30.68 47.15
CA GLN A 930 49.87 29.83 47.42
C GLN A 930 50.29 28.37 47.60
N SER A 931 51.16 27.87 46.73
CA SER A 931 51.71 26.50 46.79
C SER A 931 52.53 26.26 48.07
N ALA A 932 53.41 27.20 48.44
CA ALA A 932 54.19 27.14 49.67
C ALA A 932 53.32 27.17 50.93
N ASN A 933 52.25 27.97 50.93
CA ASN A 933 51.28 28.00 52.04
C ASN A 933 50.54 26.65 52.17
N ALA A 934 50.18 26.01 51.05
CA ALA A 934 49.60 24.67 51.06
C ALA A 934 50.59 23.62 51.60
N ALA A 935 51.83 23.62 51.09
CA ALA A 935 52.89 22.73 51.55
C ALA A 935 53.14 22.84 53.06
N GLY A 936 53.16 24.07 53.60
CA GLY A 936 53.32 24.33 55.03
C GLY A 936 52.21 23.71 55.90
N ASN A 937 50.97 23.70 55.42
CA ASN A 937 49.84 23.06 56.10
C ASN A 937 49.97 21.53 56.07
N ASP A 938 50.31 20.94 54.93
CA ASP A 938 50.54 19.49 54.82
C ASP A 938 51.70 19.02 55.70
N ALA A 939 52.80 19.79 55.76
CA ALA A 939 53.93 19.51 56.63
C ALA A 939 53.60 19.60 58.13
N HIS A 940 52.76 20.55 58.54
CA HIS A 940 52.28 20.65 59.93
C HIS A 940 51.52 19.38 60.33
N LEU A 941 50.57 18.95 59.50
CA LEU A 941 49.79 17.73 59.73
C LEU A 941 50.68 16.47 59.75
N ALA A 942 51.69 16.39 58.88
CA ALA A 942 52.68 15.30 58.90
C ALA A 942 53.45 15.27 60.22
N SER A 943 53.91 16.42 60.72
CA SER A 943 54.59 16.56 62.00
C SER A 943 53.72 16.11 63.18
N GLN A 944 52.41 16.38 63.15
CA GLN A 944 51.49 15.86 64.17
C GLN A 944 51.47 14.31 64.13
N ALA A 945 51.34 13.71 62.94
CA ALA A 945 51.37 12.25 62.81
C ALA A 945 52.69 11.61 63.30
N ALA A 946 53.83 12.26 63.08
CA ALA A 946 55.12 11.81 63.62
C ALA A 946 55.20 11.86 65.14
N ASN A 947 54.72 12.94 65.76
CA ASN A 947 54.74 13.07 67.22
C ASN A 947 53.79 12.05 67.87
N ASP A 948 52.60 11.81 67.31
CA ASP A 948 51.67 10.75 67.73
C ASP A 948 52.35 9.36 67.74
N ALA A 949 53.29 9.12 66.82
CA ALA A 949 54.05 7.88 66.73
C ALA A 949 55.18 7.83 67.77
N TYR A 950 55.95 8.91 67.92
CA TYR A 950 57.07 8.99 68.85
C TYR A 950 56.63 8.95 70.31
N PHE A 951 55.43 9.46 70.65
CA PHE A 951 54.84 9.29 71.98
C PHE A 951 54.52 7.81 72.29
N ALA A 952 53.89 7.09 71.34
CA ALA A 952 53.60 5.66 71.46
C ALA A 952 54.87 4.79 71.63
N ALA A 953 56.05 5.35 71.31
CA ALA A 953 57.36 4.73 71.50
C ALA A 953 58.10 5.22 72.76
N TRP A 954 58.08 6.52 73.09
CA TRP A 954 58.75 7.09 74.27
C TRP A 954 58.13 6.62 75.61
N GLU A 955 56.85 6.26 75.61
CA GLU A 955 56.20 5.48 76.68
C GLU A 955 56.86 4.10 76.93
N LYS A 956 57.90 3.73 76.15
CA LYS A 956 58.61 2.45 76.21
C LYS A 956 60.14 2.56 76.44
N GLU A 957 60.75 3.76 76.49
CA GLU A 957 62.22 3.94 76.74
C GLU A 957 62.57 4.63 78.06
N MET A 958 61.65 5.36 78.71
CA MET A 958 61.89 6.13 79.96
C MET A 958 62.29 5.29 81.21
N ALA A 959 62.78 4.06 81.04
CA ALA A 959 63.05 3.08 82.08
C ALA A 959 64.55 2.93 82.50
N GLU A 960 65.49 3.88 82.21
CA GLU A 960 66.94 3.74 82.58
C GLU A 960 67.79 4.98 83.05
N LEU A 961 68.04 6.03 82.24
CA LEU A 961 69.42 6.56 82.04
C LEU A 961 70.05 7.61 83.02
N GLU A 962 69.37 8.72 83.36
CA GLU A 962 69.73 9.71 84.43
C GLU A 962 71.08 10.59 84.35
N GLN A 963 71.16 11.77 83.62
CA GLN A 963 72.37 12.70 83.41
C GLN A 963 72.14 14.26 83.03
N ALA A 964 73.17 15.20 82.93
CA ALA A 964 73.06 16.72 82.72
C ALA A 964 74.27 17.59 82.09
N ARG A 965 74.14 18.92 81.69
CA ARG A 965 75.15 19.86 80.96
C ARG A 965 74.99 21.46 81.06
N SER A 966 75.92 22.38 80.59
CA SER A 966 75.86 23.94 80.61
C SER A 966 76.94 24.80 79.78
N VAL A 967 76.93 26.21 79.68
CA VAL A 967 78.07 27.28 79.47
C VAL A 967 77.91 28.63 78.58
N GLN A 968 78.40 29.86 79.03
CA GLN A 968 78.94 31.23 78.48
C GLN A 968 78.34 32.29 77.41
N ALA A 969 78.72 33.64 77.43
CA ALA A 969 78.38 34.80 76.46
C ALA A 969 79.11 36.25 76.60
N GLU A 970 79.03 37.25 75.63
CA GLU A 970 79.49 38.73 75.55
C GLU A 970 78.89 39.56 74.30
N GLY A 971 78.91 40.88 73.83
CA GLY A 971 79.40 42.35 73.98
C GLY A 971 78.87 43.27 72.75
N LEU A 972 78.99 44.59 72.32
CA LEU A 972 79.44 46.06 72.53
C LEU A 972 78.65 47.05 71.48
N ALA A 973 78.73 48.37 71.03
CA ALA A 973 79.40 49.76 71.12
C ALA A 973 78.59 50.96 70.36
N ASN A 974 79.05 52.28 70.18
CA ASN A 974 78.35 53.49 69.47
C ASN A 974 79.29 54.74 69.02
N VAL A 975 79.10 56.03 68.50
CA VAL A 975 78.14 57.24 68.21
C VAL A 975 78.82 58.33 67.22
N GLU A 976 78.46 59.58 66.68
CA GLU A 976 77.35 60.62 66.31
C GLU A 976 77.92 61.73 65.25
N SER A 977 77.56 63.01 64.81
CA SER A 977 76.60 64.22 64.97
C SER A 977 76.64 65.40 63.83
N THR A 978 75.98 66.62 63.97
CA THR A 978 76.07 68.02 63.24
C THR A 978 75.18 68.46 61.97
N SER A 979 75.00 69.71 61.35
CA SER A 979 74.92 71.23 61.60
C SER A 979 74.41 72.17 60.36
N ILE A 980 73.91 73.47 60.45
CA ILE A 980 73.00 74.25 59.45
C ILE A 980 72.98 75.87 59.41
N LEU A 981 72.50 76.63 58.35
CA LEU A 981 71.36 77.68 58.34
C LEU A 981 71.19 78.86 57.27
N GLN A 982 72.19 79.67 56.87
CA GLN A 982 72.02 81.15 56.58
C GLN A 982 71.14 81.75 55.41
N LYS A 983 70.55 81.03 54.43
CA LYS A 983 70.07 81.64 53.14
C LYS A 983 68.55 81.62 52.82
N ILE A 984 67.69 82.19 53.68
CA ILE A 984 66.21 82.02 53.56
C ILE A 984 65.44 83.09 52.73
N LYS A 985 65.90 84.34 52.62
CA LYS A 985 64.98 85.47 52.91
C LYS A 985 64.47 86.38 51.76
N ASP A 986 65.13 86.46 50.61
CA ASP A 986 65.14 87.76 49.89
C ASP A 986 64.15 87.98 48.72
N ILE A 987 63.41 86.97 48.24
CA ILE A 987 62.59 87.10 47.01
C ILE A 987 61.14 86.63 47.22
N ILE A 988 60.25 87.59 47.50
CA ILE A 988 58.79 87.45 47.55
C ILE A 988 58.20 88.73 46.91
N GLY A 989 57.26 88.61 45.96
CA GLY A 989 56.64 89.76 45.28
C GLY A 989 55.30 89.42 44.65
N LYS A 990 54.34 90.34 44.74
CA LYS A 990 52.93 90.15 44.33
C LYS A 990 52.76 90.08 42.81
N GLU A 991 52.03 89.06 42.36
CA GLU A 991 50.91 89.23 41.42
C GLU A 991 49.78 88.29 41.87
N SER A 992 48.52 88.71 41.72
CA SER A 992 47.40 88.10 42.46
C SER A 992 46.02 88.48 41.90
N LEU A 993 45.02 87.66 42.23
CA LEU A 993 43.56 87.82 42.05
C LEU A 993 42.93 87.44 40.69
N ASP A 994 43.54 87.76 39.55
CA ASP A 994 42.85 87.68 38.24
C ASP A 994 42.74 86.28 37.58
N LEU A 995 43.02 85.19 38.31
CA LEU A 995 42.64 83.83 37.87
C LEU A 995 42.05 82.98 39.01
N ILE A 996 41.31 83.62 39.91
CA ILE A 996 40.40 82.93 40.86
C ILE A 996 38.98 82.77 40.27
N LEU A 997 38.70 83.39 39.12
CA LEU A 997 37.43 83.31 38.39
C LEU A 997 37.40 82.27 37.24
N ASP A 998 38.51 81.58 36.97
CA ASP A 998 38.55 80.42 36.05
C ASP A 998 38.24 79.09 36.78
N LEU A 999 37.78 79.22 38.03
CA LEU A 999 37.18 78.16 38.83
C LEU A 999 35.69 78.48 38.98
N ILE A 1000 34.84 77.72 38.27
CA ILE A 1000 33.35 77.79 38.18
C ILE A 1000 32.80 78.76 37.13
N GLY A 1001 32.25 78.20 36.03
CA GLY A 1001 31.49 78.92 34.98
C GLY A 1001 31.91 78.46 33.57
N VAL A 1002 31.30 77.45 32.91
CA VAL A 1002 29.88 77.20 32.65
C VAL A 1002 29.20 78.30 31.80
N THR A 1003 29.71 78.56 30.58
CA THR A 1003 28.97 79.32 29.52
C THR A 1003 29.36 79.03 28.06
N ASP A 1004 29.60 77.77 27.64
CA ASP A 1004 29.35 77.32 26.24
C ASP A 1004 29.36 75.78 26.02
N VAL A 1005 29.33 74.93 27.04
CA VAL A 1005 28.07 74.49 27.67
C VAL A 1005 26.94 74.16 26.67
N LEU A 1006 26.42 72.93 26.75
CA LEU A 1006 25.12 72.46 26.20
C LEU A 1006 24.90 72.53 24.67
N LYS A 1007 25.78 73.16 23.88
CA LYS A 1007 25.56 73.35 22.43
C LYS A 1007 26.01 72.23 21.48
N CYS A 1008 26.55 71.11 21.98
CA CYS A 1008 26.76 69.90 21.17
C CYS A 1008 26.28 68.60 21.85
N PHE A 1009 25.31 68.71 22.76
CA PHE A 1009 24.47 67.58 23.20
C PHE A 1009 23.08 67.62 22.51
N HIS A 1010 23.01 68.25 21.33
CA HIS A 1010 21.80 68.46 20.54
C HIS A 1010 21.87 67.86 19.11
N GLY A 1011 22.70 66.83 18.90
CA GLY A 1011 22.63 65.96 17.72
C GLY A 1011 23.94 65.75 16.96
N GLU A 1012 23.98 64.61 16.25
CA GLU A 1012 24.85 64.24 15.12
C GLU A 1012 26.39 64.12 15.32
N ILE A 1013 26.78 62.90 15.71
CA ILE A 1013 27.84 62.06 15.08
C ILE A 1013 29.31 62.56 15.02
N SER A 1014 30.16 61.86 15.79
CA SER A 1014 31.61 61.60 15.61
C SER A 1014 32.67 62.64 16.01
N GLY A 1015 33.84 62.15 16.46
CA GLY A 1015 34.99 62.92 16.98
C GLY A 1015 35.04 62.99 18.52
N CYS A 1016 36.17 62.93 19.23
CA CYS A 1016 37.59 62.79 18.85
C CYS A 1016 38.35 61.89 19.87
N LEU A 1017 39.50 61.31 19.49
CA LEU A 1017 40.24 60.26 20.25
C LEU A 1017 41.74 60.58 20.51
N TRP A 1018 42.21 60.44 21.78
CA TRP A 1018 43.61 60.20 22.25
C TRP A 1018 44.71 61.21 21.82
N THR A 1019 46.02 61.18 22.19
CA THR A 1019 46.94 60.25 22.91
C THR A 1019 48.07 61.04 23.63
N ALA A 1020 48.92 60.49 24.53
CA ALA A 1020 50.36 60.10 24.33
C ALA A 1020 51.07 60.03 25.74
N VAL A 1021 52.03 59.18 26.18
CA VAL A 1021 53.26 58.47 25.68
C VAL A 1021 54.60 59.07 26.22
N GLY A 1022 55.57 58.22 26.62
CA GLY A 1022 56.99 58.55 26.95
C GLY A 1022 57.85 57.29 27.30
N LEU A 1023 59.20 57.31 27.35
CA LEU A 1023 60.12 58.47 27.25
C LEU A 1023 61.67 58.19 27.06
N LEU A 1024 62.18 58.00 25.82
CA LEU A 1024 63.50 58.46 25.22
C LEU A 1024 64.87 58.20 25.99
N PRO A 1025 66.13 58.65 25.65
CA PRO A 1025 66.64 59.79 24.82
C PRO A 1025 67.98 59.58 24.03
N ILE A 1026 68.56 60.69 23.49
CA ILE A 1026 69.96 61.18 23.71
C ILE A 1026 70.28 62.38 22.77
N GLY A 1027 70.07 63.62 23.25
CA GLY A 1027 70.75 64.85 22.76
C GLY A 1027 70.57 65.32 21.29
N LYS A 1028 71.02 66.51 20.89
CA LYS A 1028 71.40 67.78 21.58
C LYS A 1028 70.95 68.93 20.65
N ALA A 1029 70.76 70.20 21.03
CA ALA A 1029 70.94 70.97 22.28
C ALA A 1029 69.72 71.96 22.39
N GLY A 1030 69.55 72.88 23.34
CA GLY A 1030 70.36 73.45 24.43
C GLY A 1030 69.92 74.91 24.68
N LYS A 1031 70.09 75.45 25.90
CA LYS A 1031 69.35 76.62 26.49
C LYS A 1031 67.92 76.20 26.92
N LEU A 1032 67.33 76.54 28.08
CA LEU A 1032 67.68 77.34 29.29
C LEU A 1032 67.57 76.40 30.54
N ILE A 1033 68.06 76.62 31.78
CA ILE A 1033 68.58 77.78 32.55
C ILE A 1033 67.49 78.83 32.85
N LYS A 1034 66.69 78.81 33.93
CA LYS A 1034 66.77 78.24 35.30
C LYS A 1034 65.34 77.81 35.73
N ALA A 1035 65.12 76.85 36.64
CA ALA A 1035 65.06 77.01 38.10
C ALA A 1035 64.49 75.67 38.68
N LEU A 1036 64.82 75.09 39.84
CA LEU A 1036 65.60 75.51 41.03
C LEU A 1036 65.13 76.86 41.64
N PRO A 1037 64.35 76.92 42.76
CA PRO A 1037 64.34 75.94 43.87
C PRO A 1037 62.98 75.73 44.64
N ALA A 1038 61.82 76.07 44.08
CA ALA A 1038 60.65 76.51 44.89
C ALA A 1038 59.92 75.48 45.80
N VAL A 1039 59.86 74.19 45.46
CA VAL A 1039 58.86 73.27 46.07
C VAL A 1039 59.31 72.62 47.42
N ARG A 1040 60.56 72.79 47.86
CA ARG A 1040 61.10 72.18 49.11
C ARG A 1040 60.57 72.82 50.42
N LYS A 1041 59.37 73.43 50.40
CA LYS A 1041 58.79 74.15 51.55
C LYS A 1041 57.32 73.82 51.87
N LEU A 1042 56.73 72.81 51.22
CA LEU A 1042 55.31 72.43 51.41
C LEU A 1042 55.09 71.05 52.06
N ILE A 1043 56.13 70.24 52.29
CA ILE A 1043 56.04 69.02 53.12
C ILE A 1043 56.36 69.37 54.58
N GLY A 1044 55.48 70.16 55.20
CA GLY A 1044 55.57 70.56 56.61
C GLY A 1044 54.25 70.44 57.39
N ARG A 1045 53.15 70.05 56.73
CA ARG A 1045 51.78 70.01 57.30
C ARG A 1045 50.98 68.75 56.92
N ALA A 1046 51.66 67.62 56.78
CA ALA A 1046 51.05 66.35 56.36
C ALA A 1046 50.06 65.72 57.37
N LYS A 1047 49.91 66.28 58.59
CA LYS A 1047 48.97 65.75 59.59
C LYS A 1047 47.51 66.16 59.33
N ASP A 1048 47.27 67.28 58.67
CA ASP A 1048 45.93 67.88 58.60
C ASP A 1048 45.08 67.26 57.47
N ILE A 1049 45.72 66.83 56.39
CA ILE A 1049 45.06 66.17 55.24
C ILE A 1049 44.50 64.78 55.62
N LYS A 1050 45.13 64.08 56.58
CA LYS A 1050 44.76 62.69 56.93
C LYS A 1050 43.32 62.53 57.45
N ARG A 1051 42.71 63.60 58.01
CA ARG A 1051 41.33 63.56 58.53
C ARG A 1051 40.23 63.77 57.48
N ALA A 1052 40.57 64.15 56.25
CA ALA A 1052 39.56 64.50 55.23
C ALA A 1052 39.11 63.30 54.35
N ILE A 1053 39.76 62.14 54.47
CA ILE A 1053 39.52 60.96 53.61
C ILE A 1053 38.70 59.87 54.34
N GLU A 1054 38.57 59.96 55.66
CA GLU A 1054 38.10 58.87 56.52
C GLU A 1054 36.57 58.62 56.47
N TYR A 1055 35.80 59.51 55.82
CA TYR A 1055 34.33 59.41 55.67
C TYR A 1055 33.82 59.90 54.30
N SER A 1056 33.54 58.98 53.37
CA SER A 1056 32.77 59.23 52.13
C SER A 1056 32.16 57.90 51.61
N PRO A 1057 30.90 57.87 51.12
CA PRO A 1057 30.14 56.61 50.97
C PRO A 1057 30.45 55.75 49.73
N ILE A 1058 31.59 55.95 49.06
CA ILE A 1058 31.95 55.21 47.84
C ILE A 1058 32.69 53.91 48.19
N LYS A 1059 31.95 52.94 48.74
CA LYS A 1059 32.43 51.55 48.93
C LYS A 1059 31.41 50.48 48.54
N ALA A 1060 30.11 50.73 48.71
CA ALA A 1060 29.06 49.76 48.39
C ALA A 1060 28.81 49.53 46.88
N ALA A 1061 29.43 50.33 46.00
CA ALA A 1061 29.21 50.29 44.55
C ALA A 1061 30.32 49.58 43.75
N LEU A 1062 31.28 48.91 44.42
CA LEU A 1062 32.46 48.31 43.77
C LEU A 1062 32.49 46.77 43.88
N ASP A 1063 31.83 46.18 44.87
CA ASP A 1063 31.80 44.72 45.07
C ASP A 1063 30.83 43.99 44.10
N ASP A 1064 29.97 44.72 43.39
CA ASP A 1064 28.87 44.19 42.56
C ASP A 1064 29.25 44.03 41.05
N ALA A 1065 30.50 44.34 40.69
CA ALA A 1065 30.95 44.50 39.29
C ALA A 1065 31.70 43.28 38.70
N LEU A 1066 31.77 42.13 39.39
CA LEU A 1066 32.62 40.99 39.00
C LEU A 1066 31.90 39.62 39.06
N ILE A 1067 31.09 39.30 38.05
CA ILE A 1067 30.70 37.92 37.69
C ILE A 1067 30.87 37.73 36.16
N PRO A 1068 31.44 36.61 35.65
CA PRO A 1068 31.82 36.50 34.23
C PRO A 1068 30.66 36.33 33.22
N ALA A 1069 30.88 36.81 32.00
CA ALA A 1069 29.89 36.93 30.93
C ALA A 1069 29.56 35.62 30.16
N ALA A 1070 29.31 34.52 30.87
CA ALA A 1070 28.93 33.22 30.27
C ALA A 1070 27.43 32.87 30.42
N CYS A 1071 26.61 33.72 31.06
CA CYS A 1071 25.22 33.44 31.41
C CYS A 1071 24.21 34.48 30.86
N ALA A 1072 24.57 35.25 29.83
CA ALA A 1072 23.86 36.49 29.47
C ALA A 1072 23.56 36.67 27.96
N THR A 1073 22.91 35.69 27.33
CA THR A 1073 22.45 35.78 25.92
C THR A 1073 21.01 35.29 25.72
N LEU A 1074 20.05 35.89 26.44
CA LEU A 1074 18.61 35.68 26.23
C LEU A 1074 17.82 37.00 26.27
N ARG A 1075 17.84 37.74 25.15
CA ARG A 1075 16.77 38.66 24.66
C ARG A 1075 17.22 39.38 23.37
N LEU A 1076 16.67 38.95 22.22
CA LEU A 1076 16.07 39.78 21.14
C LEU A 1076 16.00 39.05 19.78
N SER A 1077 14.85 38.40 19.57
CA SER A 1077 14.05 38.29 18.33
C SER A 1077 14.69 38.35 16.92
N ASN A 1078 14.62 37.21 16.22
CA ASN A 1078 14.10 37.05 14.85
C ASN A 1078 14.40 38.09 13.75
N VAL A 1079 15.38 37.79 12.89
CA VAL A 1079 15.26 37.99 11.42
C VAL A 1079 15.76 36.72 10.71
N ARG A 1080 15.16 36.38 9.56
CA ARG A 1080 15.48 35.20 8.74
C ARG A 1080 16.86 35.31 8.08
N PHE A 1081 17.58 34.19 7.91
CA PHE A 1081 17.66 33.49 6.62
C PHE A 1081 18.21 32.07 6.76
N ARG A 1082 17.92 31.21 5.77
CA ARG A 1082 18.55 29.89 5.59
C ARG A 1082 19.86 30.05 4.79
N ASN A 1083 20.90 29.27 5.08
CA ASN A 1083 21.29 28.10 4.27
C ASN A 1083 22.57 27.40 4.76
N THR A 1084 22.72 26.12 4.35
CA THR A 1084 23.95 25.32 4.13
C THR A 1084 25.16 25.56 5.07
N ALA A 1085 25.61 24.65 5.94
CA ALA A 1085 25.83 23.19 5.87
C ALA A 1085 27.09 22.74 5.10
N ALA A 1086 27.61 21.56 5.50
CA ALA A 1086 28.79 20.82 5.00
C ALA A 1086 30.17 21.18 5.62
N HIS A 1087 31.16 20.26 5.74
CA HIS A 1087 31.14 18.80 6.01
C HIS A 1087 32.59 18.30 6.34
N LEU A 1088 32.72 17.02 6.73
CA LEU A 1088 33.95 16.19 6.90
C LEU A 1088 34.75 16.41 8.22
N GLY A 1089 35.27 15.38 8.91
CA GLY A 1089 34.91 13.94 8.80
C GLY A 1089 35.98 12.94 9.31
N THR A 1090 35.71 12.28 10.46
CA THR A 1090 36.36 11.02 10.95
C THR A 1090 37.87 11.11 11.33
N TYR A 1091 38.50 10.29 12.18
CA TYR A 1091 38.13 9.20 13.12
C TYR A 1091 38.67 9.60 14.53
N ARG A 1092 38.43 8.95 15.68
CA ARG A 1092 38.18 7.52 16.05
C ARG A 1092 37.50 7.46 17.43
N THR A 1093 36.81 6.36 17.78
CA THR A 1093 36.15 6.16 19.10
C THR A 1093 37.12 5.68 20.20
N PRO A 1094 36.74 5.86 21.49
CA PRO A 1094 36.44 4.67 22.30
C PRO A 1094 35.18 4.78 23.20
N ALA A 1095 34.70 3.60 23.63
CA ALA A 1095 33.69 3.21 24.65
C ALA A 1095 32.80 4.28 25.36
N PRO A 1096 31.47 4.05 25.47
CA PRO A 1096 30.57 4.89 26.28
C PRO A 1096 30.71 4.60 27.78
N GLY A 1097 30.98 5.63 28.61
CA GLY A 1097 31.23 5.37 30.03
C GLY A 1097 31.34 6.53 31.03
N GLN A 1098 31.24 7.82 30.64
CA GLN A 1098 31.14 8.93 31.60
C GLN A 1098 30.58 10.22 30.97
N HIS A 1099 29.42 10.69 31.45
CA HIS A 1099 28.85 11.98 31.03
C HIS A 1099 29.45 13.14 31.85
N SER A 1100 30.56 13.70 31.37
CA SER A 1100 31.29 14.82 32.00
C SER A 1100 30.57 16.19 31.94
N TYR A 1101 29.24 16.21 31.74
CA TYR A 1101 28.41 17.43 31.76
C TYR A 1101 27.67 17.65 33.08
N ALA A 1102 27.56 16.62 33.94
CA ALA A 1102 26.86 16.72 35.23
C ALA A 1102 27.52 17.65 36.26
N ILE A 1103 28.78 18.06 36.04
CA ILE A 1103 29.56 18.90 36.98
C ILE A 1103 29.59 20.38 36.56
N VAL A 1104 29.33 20.71 35.28
CA VAL A 1104 29.33 22.11 34.81
C VAL A 1104 28.00 22.80 35.13
N ALA A 1105 26.86 22.09 34.99
CA ALA A 1105 25.55 22.62 35.36
C ALA A 1105 25.43 22.95 36.86
N SER A 1106 26.19 22.28 37.74
CA SER A 1106 26.07 22.42 39.19
C SER A 1106 26.65 23.72 39.78
N LYS A 1107 27.12 24.66 38.95
CA LYS A 1107 27.63 25.98 39.37
C LYS A 1107 26.93 27.16 38.70
N CYS A 1108 25.89 26.94 37.90
CA CYS A 1108 24.95 27.99 37.54
C CYS A 1108 24.21 28.43 38.81
N LYS A 1109 24.45 29.66 39.28
CA LYS A 1109 23.74 30.21 40.44
C LYS A 1109 22.27 30.38 40.04
N TYR A 1110 21.35 29.72 40.75
CA TYR A 1110 19.91 29.82 40.50
C TYR A 1110 19.47 31.30 40.43
N PRO A 1111 18.57 31.68 39.49
CA PRO A 1111 18.07 33.05 39.40
C PRO A 1111 17.49 33.53 40.74
N PRO A 1112 17.62 34.82 41.13
CA PRO A 1112 17.22 35.31 42.47
C PRO A 1112 15.74 35.12 42.82
N THR A 1113 14.90 34.92 41.81
CA THR A 1113 13.48 34.58 41.90
C THR A 1113 13.22 33.15 42.41
N VAL A 1114 14.15 32.23 42.18
CA VAL A 1114 14.08 30.82 42.57
C VAL A 1114 14.45 30.65 44.05
N LYS A 1115 13.48 30.22 44.87
CA LYS A 1115 13.64 30.04 46.32
C LYS A 1115 13.78 28.56 46.68
N ALA A 1116 14.59 28.26 47.69
CA ALA A 1116 14.77 26.89 48.18
C ALA A 1116 13.52 26.39 48.95
N ILE A 1117 13.02 25.22 48.57
CA ILE A 1117 11.88 24.52 49.18
C ILE A 1117 12.46 23.46 50.12
N ASN A 1118 12.12 23.54 51.41
CA ASN A 1118 12.59 22.63 52.46
C ASN A 1118 14.14 22.40 52.43
N GLY A 1119 14.89 23.47 52.18
CA GLY A 1119 16.37 23.44 52.15
C GLY A 1119 17.00 22.99 50.83
N ARG A 1120 16.22 22.74 49.76
CA ARG A 1120 16.74 22.41 48.42
C ARG A 1120 16.11 23.30 47.36
N PHE A 1121 16.88 23.75 46.37
CA PHE A 1121 16.31 24.44 45.21
C PHE A 1121 15.43 23.50 44.36
N PRO A 1122 14.45 24.03 43.60
CA PRO A 1122 13.66 23.24 42.66
C PRO A 1122 14.53 22.46 41.67
N ILE A 1123 14.22 21.17 41.48
CA ILE A 1123 14.84 20.36 40.42
C ILE A 1123 14.51 21.04 39.08
N ASN A 1124 15.53 21.24 38.24
CA ASN A 1124 15.47 22.00 36.99
C ASN A 1124 15.18 23.52 37.12
N GLY A 1125 15.13 24.09 38.33
CA GLY A 1125 14.95 25.53 38.55
C GLY A 1125 16.07 26.43 37.98
N GLN A 1126 17.17 25.86 37.50
CA GLN A 1126 18.20 26.57 36.73
C GLN A 1126 17.69 27.08 35.36
N TYR A 1127 16.56 26.57 34.87
CA TYR A 1127 15.89 27.01 33.62
C TYR A 1127 14.77 28.04 33.86
N ALA A 1128 14.65 28.58 35.08
CA ALA A 1128 13.59 29.52 35.44
C ALA A 1128 13.51 30.74 34.50
N GLY A 1129 12.29 31.12 34.12
CA GLY A 1129 12.03 32.17 33.12
C GLY A 1129 12.38 31.79 31.67
N GLY A 1130 12.68 30.50 31.41
CA GLY A 1130 13.18 30.02 30.13
C GLY A 1130 12.64 28.65 29.70
N LYS A 1131 13.26 28.08 28.67
CA LYS A 1131 12.97 26.74 28.15
C LYS A 1131 13.76 25.67 28.91
N TRP A 1132 13.16 24.52 29.14
CA TRP A 1132 13.82 23.33 29.66
C TRP A 1132 15.00 22.95 28.76
N ARG A 1133 16.18 22.73 29.36
CA ARG A 1133 17.44 22.46 28.63
C ARG A 1133 17.71 23.49 27.51
N ASN A 1134 17.28 24.74 27.73
CA ASN A 1134 17.36 25.87 26.80
C ASN A 1134 16.62 25.69 25.45
N GLY A 1135 15.82 24.63 25.28
CA GLY A 1135 15.18 24.30 24.00
C GLY A 1135 16.12 23.61 22.99
N ASP A 1136 17.23 23.05 23.47
CA ASP A 1136 18.17 22.27 22.67
C ASP A 1136 17.60 20.87 22.34
N PRO A 1137 17.38 20.51 21.05
CA PRO A 1137 16.83 19.21 20.66
C PRO A 1137 17.73 18.03 21.02
N ASP A 1138 19.07 18.17 20.92
CA ASP A 1138 20.02 17.09 21.19
C ASP A 1138 20.09 16.76 22.68
N LEU A 1139 19.59 17.66 23.53
CA LEU A 1139 19.43 17.44 24.96
C LEU A 1139 18.05 16.87 25.34
N MET A 1140 17.08 16.74 24.44
CA MET A 1140 15.77 16.15 24.76
C MET A 1140 15.82 14.62 24.92
N PRO A 1141 14.81 13.99 25.55
CA PRO A 1141 14.60 12.55 25.41
C PRO A 1141 14.48 12.14 23.93
N LYS A 1142 14.84 10.89 23.61
CA LYS A 1142 14.47 10.34 22.30
C LYS A 1142 12.94 10.35 22.15
N ASP A 1143 12.50 10.54 20.92
CA ASP A 1143 11.09 10.50 20.52
C ASP A 1143 10.21 11.58 21.20
N TRP A 1144 10.82 12.71 21.60
CA TRP A 1144 10.16 13.82 22.28
C TRP A 1144 9.23 14.64 21.36
N SER A 1145 7.96 14.26 21.30
CA SER A 1145 6.90 14.92 20.50
C SER A 1145 6.26 16.16 21.15
N TYR A 1146 6.53 16.43 22.43
CA TYR A 1146 5.79 17.40 23.25
C TYR A 1146 6.27 18.87 23.15
N GLY A 1147 7.34 19.12 22.41
CA GLY A 1147 7.88 20.47 22.16
C GLY A 1147 8.48 21.19 23.38
N ASP A 1148 8.66 22.51 23.27
CA ASP A 1148 9.38 23.35 24.26
C ASP A 1148 8.66 23.46 25.61
N ILE A 1149 9.16 22.85 26.69
CA ILE A 1149 8.58 23.06 28.03
C ILE A 1149 9.21 24.30 28.68
N TYR A 1150 8.36 25.22 29.14
CA TYR A 1150 8.78 26.46 29.79
C TYR A 1150 8.76 26.33 31.31
N PHE A 1151 9.55 27.14 32.01
CA PHE A 1151 9.60 27.20 33.47
C PHE A 1151 9.25 28.61 33.96
N THR A 1152 8.54 28.71 35.10
CA THR A 1152 8.25 30.00 35.77
C THR A 1152 9.53 30.66 36.28
N ASP A 1153 9.48 31.94 36.63
CA ASP A 1153 10.64 32.65 37.20
C ASP A 1153 11.06 32.06 38.57
N GLU A 1154 10.17 31.38 39.29
CA GLU A 1154 10.46 30.64 40.53
C GLU A 1154 11.04 29.23 40.28
N GLY A 1155 11.09 28.77 39.03
CA GLY A 1155 11.74 27.51 38.65
C GLY A 1155 10.85 26.26 38.66
N PHE A 1156 9.53 26.40 38.48
CA PHE A 1156 8.61 25.28 38.27
C PHE A 1156 8.29 25.09 36.78
N PRO A 1157 8.09 23.84 36.28
CA PRO A 1157 7.64 23.62 34.90
C PRO A 1157 6.18 24.09 34.71
N ILE A 1158 5.92 24.79 33.61
CA ILE A 1158 4.58 25.25 33.22
C ILE A 1158 3.91 24.13 32.43
N PHE A 1159 3.09 23.33 33.11
CA PHE A 1159 2.37 22.21 32.49
C PHE A 1159 0.97 22.56 31.95
N ASP A 1160 0.52 23.82 32.05
CA ASP A 1160 -0.86 24.22 31.69
C ASP A 1160 -1.30 23.78 30.27
N ARG A 1161 -0.39 23.79 29.28
CA ARG A 1161 -0.71 23.34 27.90
C ARG A 1161 -0.79 21.82 27.73
N PHE A 1162 -0.35 21.05 28.73
CA PHE A 1162 -0.32 19.58 28.76
C PHE A 1162 -1.35 18.98 29.71
N VAL A 1163 -2.13 19.83 30.40
CA VAL A 1163 -3.45 19.46 30.93
C VAL A 1163 -4.25 18.84 29.79
N ALA A 1164 -4.80 17.64 30.01
CA ALA A 1164 -5.47 16.88 28.96
C ALA A 1164 -6.63 17.68 28.35
N GLN A 1165 -6.49 18.15 27.11
CA GLN A 1165 -7.47 19.05 26.52
C GLN A 1165 -8.70 18.28 26.02
N PHE A 1166 -9.88 18.83 26.27
CA PHE A 1166 -11.15 18.30 25.78
C PHE A 1166 -11.54 19.07 24.51
N ASP A 1167 -11.23 18.50 23.34
CA ASP A 1167 -11.71 19.00 22.05
C ASP A 1167 -12.48 17.86 21.36
N ALA A 1168 -13.75 18.12 21.04
CA ALA A 1168 -14.63 17.15 20.38
C ALA A 1168 -14.35 16.98 18.87
N ASN A 1169 -13.49 17.82 18.27
CA ASN A 1169 -13.23 17.87 16.83
C ASN A 1169 -11.76 17.64 16.43
N ALA A 1170 -10.85 17.33 17.36
CA ALA A 1170 -9.41 17.17 17.07
C ALA A 1170 -8.93 15.70 17.14
N MET A 1171 -8.67 15.09 15.97
CA MET A 1171 -8.21 13.69 15.84
C MET A 1171 -6.75 13.43 16.26
N THR A 1172 -6.28 13.97 17.39
CA THR A 1172 -4.92 13.69 17.94
C THR A 1172 -4.88 13.41 19.45
N PHE A 1173 -6.02 13.22 20.12
CA PHE A 1173 -6.15 12.42 21.35
C PHE A 1173 -7.58 11.83 21.41
N ASN A 1174 -7.78 10.65 22.00
CA ASN A 1174 -9.08 9.96 21.91
C ASN A 1174 -10.19 10.71 22.72
N PRO A 1175 -11.26 11.26 22.09
CA PRO A 1175 -12.19 12.18 22.77
C PRO A 1175 -13.13 11.57 23.80
N GLU A 1176 -13.31 10.24 23.86
CA GLU A 1176 -14.18 9.61 24.87
C GLU A 1176 -13.58 9.66 26.30
N ALA A 1177 -12.33 10.10 26.43
CA ALA A 1177 -11.56 9.99 27.66
C ALA A 1177 -11.72 11.18 28.64
N MET A 1178 -12.95 11.49 29.09
CA MET A 1178 -13.20 12.04 30.46
C MET A 1178 -14.69 12.08 30.89
N PRO A 1179 -15.04 11.61 32.11
CA PRO A 1179 -16.40 11.74 32.64
C PRO A 1179 -16.84 13.19 32.90
N HIS A 1180 -18.12 13.47 32.62
CA HIS A 1180 -18.88 14.63 33.11
C HIS A 1180 -18.40 16.04 32.72
N GLY A 1181 -17.57 16.20 31.68
CA GLY A 1181 -17.28 17.51 31.07
C GLY A 1181 -16.57 18.52 32.00
N LYS A 1182 -15.82 18.03 33.00
CA LYS A 1182 -15.03 18.86 33.91
C LYS A 1182 -13.63 19.08 33.35
N VAL A 1183 -13.05 20.25 33.59
CA VAL A 1183 -11.66 20.53 33.20
C VAL A 1183 -10.70 19.68 34.06
N PRO A 1184 -9.68 19.02 33.48
CA PRO A 1184 -8.67 18.24 34.23
C PRO A 1184 -7.67 19.06 35.07
N ASP A 1185 -8.08 20.26 35.48
CA ASP A 1185 -7.36 21.19 36.34
C ASP A 1185 -8.29 21.52 37.51
N VAL A 1186 -8.03 20.90 38.66
CA VAL A 1186 -8.99 20.84 39.77
C VAL A 1186 -8.36 21.32 41.08
N THR A 1187 -9.14 22.04 41.88
CA THR A 1187 -8.73 22.45 43.23
C THR A 1187 -9.27 21.48 44.27
N ILE A 1188 -8.38 20.92 45.09
CA ILE A 1188 -8.69 20.08 46.24
C ILE A 1188 -8.19 20.74 47.53
N THR A 1189 -8.74 20.35 48.68
CA THR A 1189 -8.12 20.61 49.98
C THR A 1189 -6.94 19.65 50.20
N PRO A 1190 -5.68 20.11 50.34
CA PRO A 1190 -4.55 19.22 50.57
C PRO A 1190 -4.69 18.46 51.89
N THR A 1191 -4.46 17.16 51.84
CA THR A 1191 -4.57 16.23 52.98
C THR A 1191 -3.22 15.92 53.63
N GLY A 1192 -2.14 16.54 53.13
CA GLY A 1192 -0.76 16.28 53.54
C GLY A 1192 -0.23 14.90 53.16
N ARG A 1193 -0.92 14.16 52.27
CA ARG A 1193 -0.52 12.82 51.80
C ARG A 1193 -0.88 12.64 50.32
N SER A 1194 0.11 12.66 49.45
CA SER A 1194 -0.09 12.64 47.98
C SER A 1194 -1.04 11.54 47.47
N TYR A 1195 -1.03 10.33 48.05
CA TYR A 1195 -1.96 9.26 47.65
C TYR A 1195 -3.43 9.49 48.07
N LYS A 1196 -3.69 10.34 49.07
CA LYS A 1196 -5.03 10.83 49.41
C LYS A 1196 -5.40 12.03 48.53
N ASP A 1197 -4.45 12.93 48.28
CA ASP A 1197 -4.62 14.11 47.42
C ASP A 1197 -5.02 13.68 45.99
N ILE A 1198 -4.30 12.71 45.43
CA ILE A 1198 -4.63 12.01 44.17
C ILE A 1198 -6.06 11.46 44.17
N ARG A 1199 -6.51 10.84 45.27
CA ARG A 1199 -7.88 10.28 45.36
C ARG A 1199 -8.95 11.36 45.53
N ALA A 1200 -8.62 12.50 46.12
CA ALA A 1200 -9.52 13.65 46.15
C ALA A 1200 -9.69 14.24 44.74
N ALA A 1201 -8.60 14.38 43.98
CA ALA A 1201 -8.64 14.86 42.60
C ALA A 1201 -9.36 13.87 41.66
N ASP A 1202 -9.10 12.57 41.81
CA ASP A 1202 -9.86 11.48 41.15
C ASP A 1202 -11.36 11.63 41.40
N ALA A 1203 -11.78 11.82 42.66
CA ALA A 1203 -13.17 11.98 43.04
C ALA A 1203 -13.82 13.28 42.55
N VAL A 1204 -13.05 14.36 42.34
CA VAL A 1204 -13.59 15.60 41.74
C VAL A 1204 -13.96 15.37 40.26
N LEU A 1205 -13.15 14.61 39.51
CA LEU A 1205 -13.44 14.27 38.11
C LEU A 1205 -14.37 13.06 37.94
N GLY A 1206 -14.53 12.22 38.97
CA GLY A 1206 -15.29 10.96 38.86
C GLY A 1206 -14.49 9.82 38.20
N ILE A 1207 -13.16 9.93 38.19
CA ILE A 1207 -12.23 8.92 37.65
C ILE A 1207 -11.62 8.09 38.79
N ASP A 1208 -10.78 7.10 38.45
CA ASP A 1208 -10.06 6.29 39.42
C ASP A 1208 -8.60 6.00 39.01
N ARG A 1209 -7.92 5.14 39.78
CA ARG A 1209 -6.54 4.72 39.49
C ARG A 1209 -6.44 3.80 38.26
N ARG A 1210 -7.46 2.98 37.96
CA ARG A 1210 -7.46 2.15 36.74
C ARG A 1210 -7.53 3.05 35.52
N TYR A 1211 -8.51 3.95 35.47
CA TYR A 1211 -8.74 4.92 34.42
C TYR A 1211 -7.45 5.65 34.01
N ARG A 1212 -6.75 6.24 34.99
CA ARG A 1212 -5.49 6.94 34.73
C ARG A 1212 -4.35 6.03 34.27
N LYS A 1213 -4.32 4.76 34.66
CA LYS A 1213 -3.35 3.78 34.12
C LYS A 1213 -3.67 3.42 32.67
N GLU A 1214 -4.95 3.28 32.34
CA GLU A 1214 -5.46 2.88 31.02
C GLU A 1214 -5.19 3.96 29.96
N HIS A 1215 -5.39 5.23 30.29
CA HIS A 1215 -5.16 6.38 29.40
C HIS A 1215 -3.76 7.03 29.52
N GLY A 1216 -2.83 6.45 30.29
CA GLY A 1216 -1.46 6.99 30.42
C GLY A 1216 -1.36 8.35 31.12
N LEU A 1217 -2.24 8.63 32.08
CA LEU A 1217 -2.37 9.94 32.75
C LEU A 1217 -1.84 9.92 34.19
N VAL A 1218 -1.35 11.07 34.65
CA VAL A 1218 -0.86 11.27 36.03
C VAL A 1218 -1.23 12.65 36.58
N TRP A 1219 -1.50 12.71 37.88
CA TRP A 1219 -1.77 13.96 38.60
C TRP A 1219 -0.48 14.68 38.98
N HIS A 1220 -0.14 15.72 38.24
CA HIS A 1220 0.80 16.74 38.68
C HIS A 1220 0.19 17.56 39.84
N HIS A 1221 0.96 17.76 40.91
CA HIS A 1221 0.60 18.69 41.99
C HIS A 1221 1.26 20.03 41.67
N HIS A 1222 0.46 21.08 41.42
CA HIS A 1222 0.94 22.40 41.03
C HIS A 1222 1.58 23.14 42.21
N GLN A 1223 2.41 24.16 41.97
CA GLN A 1223 3.00 24.97 43.05
C GLN A 1223 1.93 25.71 43.87
N ASP A 1224 0.81 26.09 43.25
CA ASP A 1224 -0.36 26.65 43.94
C ASP A 1224 -1.02 25.59 44.82
N THR A 1225 -1.17 25.90 46.11
CA THR A 1225 -1.55 24.91 47.12
C THR A 1225 -3.00 24.45 46.94
N GLY A 1226 -3.16 23.20 46.49
CA GLY A 1226 -4.45 22.56 46.22
C GLY A 1226 -4.78 22.38 44.74
N ARG A 1227 -4.07 23.02 43.80
CA ARG A 1227 -4.29 22.86 42.35
C ARG A 1227 -3.64 21.58 41.84
N MET A 1228 -4.44 20.69 41.24
CA MET A 1228 -4.04 19.40 40.70
C MET A 1228 -4.32 19.38 39.20
N GLN A 1229 -3.33 18.96 38.41
CA GLN A 1229 -3.41 18.93 36.94
C GLN A 1229 -3.23 17.51 36.43
N LEU A 1230 -4.19 17.00 35.65
CA LEU A 1230 -4.12 15.68 35.03
C LEU A 1230 -3.45 15.81 33.66
N ILE A 1231 -2.22 15.31 33.57
CA ILE A 1231 -1.35 15.44 32.39
C ILE A 1231 -0.88 14.07 31.90
N ASN A 1232 -0.37 14.01 30.66
CA ASN A 1232 0.26 12.79 30.13
C ASN A 1232 1.47 12.38 30.99
N LYS A 1233 1.55 11.09 31.34
CA LYS A 1233 2.56 10.53 32.22
C LYS A 1233 4.00 10.66 31.70
N ASP A 1234 4.21 10.55 30.40
CA ASP A 1234 5.56 10.52 29.82
C ASP A 1234 6.19 11.93 29.85
N VAL A 1235 5.38 12.97 29.66
CA VAL A 1235 5.75 14.38 29.89
C VAL A 1235 6.20 14.60 31.34
N HIS A 1236 5.37 14.13 32.28
CA HIS A 1236 5.59 14.30 33.72
C HIS A 1236 6.87 13.60 34.22
N ASP A 1237 7.09 12.36 33.78
CA ASP A 1237 8.22 11.54 34.21
C ASP A 1237 9.56 11.98 33.56
N ALA A 1238 9.52 12.49 32.33
CA ALA A 1238 10.68 13.03 31.63
C ALA A 1238 11.17 14.35 32.26
N VAL A 1239 10.25 15.29 32.52
CA VAL A 1239 10.56 16.57 33.19
C VAL A 1239 10.54 16.37 34.70
N LYS A 1240 11.58 15.71 35.23
CA LYS A 1240 11.78 15.62 36.68
C LYS A 1240 11.83 17.02 37.29
N HIS A 1241 10.99 17.29 38.27
CA HIS A 1241 10.78 18.60 38.88
C HIS A 1241 10.49 18.44 40.37
N THR A 1242 10.62 19.51 41.15
CA THR A 1242 10.12 19.53 42.53
C THR A 1242 8.61 19.75 42.50
N GLY A 1243 7.85 18.65 42.47
CA GLY A 1243 6.38 18.70 42.45
C GLY A 1243 5.79 19.45 43.64
N GLY A 1244 4.66 20.12 43.43
CA GLY A 1244 4.00 20.99 44.40
C GLY A 1244 3.68 20.33 45.74
N TYR A 1245 3.51 19.00 45.76
CA TYR A 1245 3.42 18.24 47.00
C TYR A 1245 4.56 18.55 47.99
N ALA A 1246 5.79 18.81 47.54
CA ALA A 1246 6.90 19.18 48.42
C ALA A 1246 6.74 20.56 49.10
N ILE A 1247 5.89 21.44 48.54
CA ILE A 1247 5.45 22.70 49.15
C ILE A 1247 4.31 22.41 50.13
N TRP A 1248 3.34 21.58 49.71
CA TRP A 1248 2.12 21.28 50.47
C TRP A 1248 2.39 20.37 51.69
N SER A 1249 3.43 19.53 51.66
CA SER A 1249 3.70 18.46 52.64
C SER A 1249 4.42 18.92 53.91
N LYS A 1250 4.28 20.18 54.31
CA LYS A 1250 4.66 20.59 55.67
C LYS A 1250 3.64 19.99 56.67
N PRO A 1251 4.06 19.60 57.88
CA PRO A 1251 3.12 19.15 58.89
C PRO A 1251 2.17 20.31 59.25
N LEU A 1252 0.87 20.08 59.07
CA LEU A 1252 -0.14 20.80 59.84
C LEU A 1252 0.07 20.43 61.31
N ASN A 1253 0.13 21.43 62.20
CA ASN A 1253 0.11 21.19 63.65
C ASN A 1253 -1.32 20.82 64.08
N VAL A 1254 -1.69 19.55 63.91
CA VAL A 1254 -2.85 18.88 64.51
C VAL A 1254 -2.44 17.44 64.87
#